data_AF-A0AAE0V8C2-F1
#
_entry.id   AF-A0AAE0V8C2-F1
#
_cell.length_a   1.000
_cell.length_b   1.000
_cell.length_c   1.000
_cell.angle_alpha   90.00
_cell.angle_beta   90.00
_cell.angle_gamma   90.00
#
_symmetry.space_group_name_H-M   'P 1'
#
loop_
_entity.id
_entity.type
_entity.pdbx_description
1 polymer ?
#
loop_
_entity_poly.entity_id
_entity_poly.type
_entity_poly.pdbx_seq_one_letter_code
_entity_poly.pdbx_strand_id
1 'polypeptide(L)'
;MGRMCSMLELLRIERERVLTSEESVQRRWKEYFEELMNGENEREKRVEGVNSVEQKVDKIRKDEVGKALKRMKSGKAVGPDDIPVEVWKCLGEAAVEFLASLFNRVLESEKMPEEWRRSVLVPIFKNKGDVQSCSNYRGIKLMSYTMKVWERVVEARLRKVVEICEQQYGFMPRKSTTDAIFALRILRERYRDGQRELHCVFVDLEKAYDRVPREELWYCMRKSGVAEKYVFRLCRTVMRCAVSQTEEFKVEVGLHQGSALSPFLFAIVMDQLSEEVRQESPWTMMKVYRTVGRPAMLYGLETVSLRKRLESELEVAELKMLRFSLGVTRLDRIRNEYIRGTAHVGCLGDKDREARLRWFGHVQRKESEHNEFLKQASSEASFYKEKLETSAQDPRKLHNIFSSLLNPPAPPSPSSLTAEDFASFYTEKIERICQTFTSLPTSPTSHNQHSTTPSLTQLSTVAAEEVLQITRSCNPTTCPLDPIPSAMLQTISPDLLPFITTVINGSLTSGHVPTAFKKARVIPILKKPALDTSDISNYRPVSLLSFLSKILERVVCNQLSDYLMQNNLHDPNQSGFKAAHSTETALLAVTEKLHSARSAKLSSVLILLDLSAAFDTVNHKTLLSTLRSLGICGTAWEWFASYLDGRSYQVTWKGLTSAPCRLSTGVPQGSVLGPLLFSLYTHSLGKVISSHGFSYHCYADDTQLIFSFPPSDTTTSARISACLADISSWMTAHQLKLNPSKTELLIIPGDPSPAQDLAISLSNSMISPTASARNLGVTMDNQLSFSSHVTNVTRSCRFLLYNIRRIRPFLSTQATQVLVQSLVISRLDYCNSLLAGLPLNAIRPLQMIQNAAARLVSTCPSSPTPPHCCVPYTGFQ
;
A
#
# COMPACT_ATOMS: atom_id res chain seq x y z
N MET A 1 6.20 4.88 -28.04
CA MET A 1 6.45 6.29 -27.64
C MET A 1 5.18 7.15 -27.59
N GLY A 2 4.07 6.78 -28.25
CA GLY A 2 2.86 7.62 -28.37
C GLY A 2 1.86 7.70 -27.20
N ARG A 3 2.19 7.25 -25.97
CA ARG A 3 1.29 7.42 -24.79
C ARG A 3 1.91 8.20 -23.63
N MET A 4 3.12 8.74 -23.79
CA MET A 4 3.75 9.61 -22.80
C MET A 4 3.50 11.11 -23.06
N CYS A 5 2.89 11.47 -24.20
CA CYS A 5 2.68 12.86 -24.60
C CYS A 5 1.40 13.51 -24.06
N SER A 6 0.38 12.76 -23.64
CA SER A 6 -0.93 13.35 -23.28
C SER A 6 -1.03 13.91 -21.84
N MET A 7 0.08 13.97 -21.10
CA MET A 7 0.12 14.47 -19.71
C MET A 7 0.94 15.75 -19.53
N LEU A 8 1.37 16.37 -20.64
CA LEU A 8 2.13 17.63 -20.62
C LEU A 8 1.28 18.85 -21.01
N GLU A 9 -0.03 18.69 -21.22
CA GLU A 9 -0.90 19.76 -21.73
C GLU A 9 -1.39 20.76 -20.66
N LEU A 10 -1.07 20.54 -19.37
CA LEU A 10 -1.56 21.39 -18.26
C LEU A 10 -0.47 21.62 -17.20
N LEU A 11 -0.01 22.88 -17.05
CA LEU A 11 0.89 23.33 -15.97
C LEU A 11 0.29 24.52 -15.22
N ARG A 12 0.50 24.62 -13.90
CA ARG A 12 0.12 25.80 -13.10
C ARG A 12 1.27 26.82 -13.09
N ILE A 13 0.95 28.11 -13.28
CA ILE A 13 1.89 29.23 -13.02
C ILE A 13 1.98 29.47 -11.50
N GLU A 14 3.02 30.16 -11.02
CA GLU A 14 3.08 30.70 -9.65
C GLU A 14 1.89 31.59 -9.26
N ARG A 15 1.06 32.02 -10.23
CA ARG A 15 -0.16 32.83 -10.08
C ARG A 15 -1.46 32.04 -10.38
N GLU A 16 -1.47 30.72 -10.16
CA GLU A 16 -2.64 29.80 -10.24
C GLU A 16 -3.42 29.64 -11.55
N ARG A 17 -3.12 30.39 -12.63
CA ARG A 17 -3.67 30.05 -13.94
C ARG A 17 -3.10 28.74 -14.47
N VAL A 18 -4.00 27.85 -14.88
CA VAL A 18 -3.67 26.63 -15.63
C VAL A 18 -3.39 27.03 -17.07
N LEU A 19 -2.18 26.75 -17.55
CA LEU A 19 -1.79 26.94 -18.93
C LEU A 19 -2.35 25.79 -19.77
N THR A 20 -3.21 26.11 -20.73
CA THR A 20 -3.86 25.14 -21.64
C THR A 20 -3.28 25.19 -23.06
N SER A 21 -2.62 26.29 -23.44
CA SER A 21 -1.96 26.43 -24.74
C SER A 21 -0.55 25.85 -24.69
N GLU A 22 -0.17 25.08 -25.72
CA GLU A 22 1.14 24.45 -25.86
C GLU A 22 2.31 25.44 -25.71
N GLU A 23 2.24 26.61 -26.36
CA GLU A 23 3.29 27.64 -26.30
C GLU A 23 3.53 28.17 -24.87
N SER A 24 2.46 28.33 -24.09
CA SER A 24 2.57 28.85 -22.73
C SER A 24 3.16 27.82 -21.76
N VAL A 25 2.75 26.55 -21.90
CA VAL A 25 3.32 25.42 -21.14
C VAL A 25 4.84 25.32 -21.40
N GLN A 26 5.25 25.48 -22.65
CA GLN A 26 6.66 25.46 -23.04
C GLN A 26 7.45 26.64 -22.44
N ARG A 27 6.88 27.84 -22.49
CA ARG A 27 7.48 29.04 -21.88
C ARG A 27 7.68 28.85 -20.37
N ARG A 28 6.69 28.28 -19.67
CA ARG A 28 6.77 28.02 -18.23
C ARG A 28 7.84 27.01 -17.86
N TRP A 29 8.03 25.96 -18.67
CA TRP A 29 9.13 25.00 -18.47
C TRP A 29 10.50 25.65 -18.66
N LYS A 30 10.65 26.48 -19.70
CA LYS A 30 11.87 27.26 -19.95
C LYS A 30 12.19 28.17 -18.75
N GLU A 31 11.24 29.02 -18.35
CA GLU A 31 11.38 29.95 -17.22
C GLU A 31 11.79 29.23 -15.93
N TYR A 32 11.12 28.14 -15.57
CA TYR A 32 11.41 27.39 -14.34
C TYR A 32 12.85 26.85 -14.31
N PHE A 33 13.29 26.20 -15.39
CA PHE A 33 14.62 25.62 -15.42
C PHE A 33 15.72 26.66 -15.68
N GLU A 34 15.41 27.75 -16.38
CA GLU A 34 16.30 28.89 -16.53
C GLU A 34 16.54 29.56 -15.17
N GLU A 35 15.49 29.81 -14.40
CA GLU A 35 15.58 30.32 -13.04
C GLU A 35 16.32 29.33 -12.11
N LEU A 36 16.02 28.03 -12.20
CA LEU A 36 16.68 27.03 -11.36
C LEU A 36 18.19 26.97 -11.61
N MET A 37 18.61 27.11 -12.88
CA MET A 37 19.98 26.90 -13.34
C MET A 37 20.78 28.21 -13.45
N ASN A 38 20.15 29.38 -13.22
CA ASN A 38 20.80 30.69 -13.27
C ASN A 38 20.45 31.61 -12.08
N GLY A 39 19.49 31.25 -11.22
CA GLY A 39 19.08 32.07 -10.07
C GLY A 39 20.20 32.24 -9.04
N GLU A 40 20.59 33.49 -8.78
CA GLU A 40 21.60 33.85 -7.80
C GLU A 40 21.05 33.82 -6.36
N ASN A 41 21.81 33.26 -5.42
CA ASN A 41 21.68 33.63 -4.01
C ASN A 41 22.71 34.73 -3.72
N GLU A 42 22.40 35.70 -2.86
CA GLU A 42 23.40 36.58 -2.26
C GLU A 42 24.49 35.72 -1.59
N ARG A 43 25.71 35.74 -2.13
CA ARG A 43 26.80 34.86 -1.71
C ARG A 43 28.04 35.68 -1.35
N GLU A 44 28.68 35.35 -0.24
CA GLU A 44 30.01 35.86 0.11
C GLU A 44 30.99 35.41 -0.99
N LYS A 45 31.60 36.36 -1.72
CA LYS A 45 32.65 36.05 -2.70
C LYS A 45 33.91 35.63 -1.94
N ARG A 46 34.52 34.51 -2.31
CA ARG A 46 35.85 34.12 -1.78
C ARG A 46 36.85 35.23 -2.11
N VAL A 47 37.64 35.65 -1.11
CA VAL A 47 38.63 36.73 -1.22
C VAL A 47 39.97 36.21 -1.75
N GLU A 48 40.25 34.91 -1.60
CA GLU A 48 41.49 34.28 -2.05
C GLU A 48 41.30 33.49 -3.35
N GLY A 49 42.12 33.82 -4.36
CA GLY A 49 42.23 33.05 -5.61
C GLY A 49 43.28 31.95 -5.49
N VAL A 50 43.02 30.80 -6.12
CA VAL A 50 44.02 29.74 -6.32
C VAL A 50 44.62 29.90 -7.71
N ASN A 51 45.95 29.89 -7.81
CA ASN A 51 46.68 30.01 -9.07
C ASN A 51 46.33 28.86 -10.03
N SER A 52 46.38 29.13 -11.34
CA SER A 52 46.20 28.11 -12.37
C SER A 52 47.26 27.01 -12.25
N VAL A 53 46.83 25.76 -12.35
CA VAL A 53 47.72 24.60 -12.34
C VAL A 53 48.18 24.33 -13.78
N GLU A 54 49.32 24.90 -14.16
CA GLU A 54 49.92 24.66 -15.47
C GLU A 54 50.73 23.35 -15.46
N GLN A 55 50.06 22.26 -15.84
CA GLN A 55 50.71 20.95 -16.05
C GLN A 55 50.57 20.51 -17.50
N LYS A 56 51.65 19.92 -18.05
CA LYS A 56 51.61 19.31 -19.38
C LYS A 56 50.72 18.08 -19.35
N VAL A 57 49.64 18.11 -20.15
CA VAL A 57 48.69 16.99 -20.27
C VAL A 57 49.12 16.06 -21.41
N ASP A 58 49.23 14.77 -21.11
CA ASP A 58 49.55 13.73 -22.10
C ASP A 58 48.44 13.55 -23.15
N LYS A 59 48.84 13.14 -24.36
CA LYS A 59 47.88 12.78 -25.42
C LYS A 59 46.96 11.62 -24.99
N ILE A 60 45.70 11.68 -25.37
CA ILE A 60 44.71 10.62 -25.18
C ILE A 60 45.06 9.42 -26.04
N ARG A 61 45.25 8.28 -25.40
CA ARG A 61 45.58 7.02 -26.07
C ARG A 61 44.31 6.32 -26.57
N LYS A 62 44.47 5.55 -27.66
CA LYS A 62 43.41 4.69 -28.22
C LYS A 62 42.80 3.74 -27.18
N ASP A 63 43.62 3.18 -26.28
CA ASP A 63 43.12 2.25 -25.25
C ASP A 63 42.22 2.92 -24.21
N GLU A 64 42.43 4.20 -23.90
CA GLU A 64 41.57 4.98 -23.00
C GLU A 64 40.19 5.18 -23.62
N VAL A 65 40.16 5.52 -24.91
CA VAL A 65 38.92 5.69 -25.70
C VAL A 65 38.17 4.35 -25.83
N GLY A 66 38.88 3.26 -26.15
CA GLY A 66 38.30 1.92 -26.23
C GLY A 66 37.68 1.46 -24.90
N LYS A 67 38.36 1.72 -23.76
CA LYS A 67 37.83 1.44 -22.41
C LYS A 67 36.59 2.27 -22.11
N ALA A 68 36.59 3.56 -22.47
CA ALA A 68 35.44 4.45 -22.28
C ALA A 68 34.23 3.97 -23.09
N LEU A 69 34.44 3.59 -24.36
CA LEU A 69 33.38 3.13 -25.26
C LEU A 69 32.76 1.80 -24.80
N LYS A 70 33.56 0.84 -24.33
CA LYS A 70 33.08 -0.43 -23.76
C LYS A 70 32.17 -0.23 -22.54
N ARG A 71 32.41 0.81 -21.73
CA ARG A 71 31.60 1.14 -20.55
C ARG A 71 30.27 1.82 -20.87
N MET A 72 30.05 2.25 -22.12
CA MET A 72 28.79 2.88 -22.51
C MET A 72 27.66 1.87 -22.61
N LYS A 73 26.48 2.20 -22.09
CA LYS A 73 25.28 1.35 -22.16
C LYS A 73 24.52 1.60 -23.47
N SER A 74 24.10 0.51 -24.12
CA SER A 74 23.27 0.55 -25.33
C SER A 74 21.78 0.75 -25.02
N GLY A 75 20.98 1.11 -26.03
CA GLY A 75 19.53 1.28 -25.92
C GLY A 75 19.10 2.55 -25.16
N LYS A 76 19.88 3.63 -25.26
CA LYS A 76 19.64 4.90 -24.57
C LYS A 76 19.31 6.01 -25.57
N ALA A 77 18.48 6.97 -25.17
CA ALA A 77 18.04 8.08 -26.05
C ALA A 77 19.22 8.93 -26.55
N VAL A 78 19.16 9.38 -27.81
CA VAL A 78 20.19 10.17 -28.48
C VAL A 78 20.22 11.63 -28.03
N GLY A 79 21.39 12.25 -28.14
CA GLY A 79 21.57 13.68 -27.94
C GLY A 79 21.17 14.49 -29.17
N PRO A 80 21.44 15.81 -29.18
CA PRO A 80 21.09 16.70 -30.29
C PRO A 80 21.80 16.39 -31.63
N ASP A 81 22.84 15.55 -31.59
CA ASP A 81 23.58 15.09 -32.77
C ASP A 81 22.93 13.88 -33.46
N ASP A 82 21.91 13.27 -32.85
CA ASP A 82 21.21 12.07 -33.32
C ASP A 82 22.14 10.87 -33.63
N ILE A 83 23.36 10.86 -33.06
CA ILE A 83 24.33 9.76 -33.19
C ILE A 83 24.19 8.84 -31.97
N PRO A 84 23.60 7.64 -32.10
CA PRO A 84 23.53 6.68 -31.00
C PRO A 84 24.91 6.06 -30.72
N VAL A 85 25.14 5.62 -29.48
CA VAL A 85 26.44 5.04 -29.09
C VAL A 85 26.76 3.74 -29.82
N GLU A 86 25.73 3.07 -30.31
CA GLU A 86 25.79 1.88 -31.15
C GLU A 86 26.59 2.14 -32.43
N VAL A 87 26.50 3.34 -33.02
CA VAL A 87 27.30 3.71 -34.21
C VAL A 87 28.79 3.63 -33.87
N TRP A 88 29.20 4.25 -32.78
CA TRP A 88 30.59 4.20 -32.32
C TRP A 88 31.05 2.78 -31.98
N LYS A 89 30.18 1.97 -31.37
CA LYS A 89 30.49 0.57 -31.05
C LYS A 89 30.61 -0.31 -32.30
N CYS A 90 29.76 -0.12 -33.31
CA CYS A 90 29.77 -0.91 -34.54
C CYS A 90 31.00 -0.62 -35.41
N LEU A 91 31.45 0.64 -35.42
CA LEU A 91 32.65 1.06 -36.17
C LEU A 91 33.97 0.53 -35.56
N GLY A 92 33.92 -0.08 -34.37
CA GLY A 92 35.05 -0.79 -33.78
C GLY A 92 36.32 0.05 -33.66
N GLU A 93 37.45 -0.48 -34.11
CA GLU A 93 38.75 0.20 -34.06
C GLU A 93 38.75 1.53 -34.84
N ALA A 94 38.08 1.61 -35.99
CA ALA A 94 38.03 2.85 -36.77
C ALA A 94 37.41 4.03 -35.98
N ALA A 95 36.38 3.75 -35.17
CA ALA A 95 35.83 4.74 -34.24
C ALA A 95 36.81 5.14 -33.14
N VAL A 96 37.55 4.18 -32.58
CA VAL A 96 38.56 4.46 -31.54
C VAL A 96 39.66 5.36 -32.08
N GLU A 97 40.13 5.12 -33.30
CA GLU A 97 41.15 5.96 -33.95
C GLU A 97 40.65 7.38 -34.21
N PHE A 98 39.46 7.50 -34.80
CA PHE A 98 38.83 8.78 -35.09
C PHE A 98 38.60 9.59 -33.81
N LEU A 99 37.99 8.97 -32.80
CA LEU A 99 37.67 9.63 -31.53
C LEU A 99 38.95 10.03 -30.78
N ALA A 100 39.99 9.19 -30.77
CA ALA A 100 41.27 9.55 -30.16
C ALA A 100 41.91 10.76 -30.85
N SER A 101 41.88 10.83 -32.18
CA SER A 101 42.36 11.98 -32.94
C SER A 101 41.56 13.25 -32.61
N LEU A 102 40.23 13.15 -32.63
CA LEU A 102 39.32 14.25 -32.30
C LEU A 102 39.56 14.77 -30.87
N PHE A 103 39.66 13.87 -29.90
CA PHE A 103 39.88 14.19 -28.49
C PHE A 103 41.24 14.87 -28.26
N ASN A 104 42.30 14.42 -28.93
CA ASN A 104 43.60 15.08 -28.86
C ASN A 104 43.57 16.49 -29.48
N ARG A 105 42.85 16.67 -30.59
CA ARG A 105 42.66 17.99 -31.19
C ARG A 105 41.91 18.95 -30.26
N VAL A 106 40.93 18.44 -29.49
CA VAL A 106 40.24 19.22 -28.44
C VAL A 106 41.20 19.61 -27.31
N LEU A 107 42.07 18.70 -26.85
CA LEU A 107 43.11 19.01 -25.85
C LEU A 107 44.16 20.02 -26.33
N GLU A 108 44.56 19.93 -27.60
CA GLU A 108 45.59 20.80 -28.18
C GLU A 108 45.04 22.21 -28.47
N SER A 109 43.82 22.29 -28.99
CA SER A 109 43.17 23.58 -29.32
C SER A 109 42.47 24.25 -28.15
N GLU A 110 42.26 23.52 -27.05
CA GLU A 110 41.47 23.94 -25.87
C GLU A 110 40.05 24.40 -26.23
N LYS A 111 39.56 23.98 -27.42
CA LYS A 111 38.25 24.33 -27.97
C LYS A 111 37.43 23.07 -28.18
N MET A 112 36.30 23.01 -27.49
CA MET A 112 35.30 21.95 -27.68
C MET A 112 34.39 22.29 -28.87
N PRO A 113 33.92 21.29 -29.65
CA PRO A 113 32.91 21.51 -30.68
C PRO A 113 31.65 22.19 -30.13
N GLU A 114 31.12 23.18 -30.85
CA GLU A 114 29.91 23.91 -30.45
C GLU A 114 28.69 22.98 -30.32
N GLU A 115 28.64 21.90 -31.09
CA GLU A 115 27.59 20.89 -31.00
C GLU A 115 27.56 20.17 -29.65
N TRP A 116 28.74 19.93 -29.04
CA TRP A 116 28.82 19.31 -27.71
C TRP A 116 28.44 20.30 -26.61
N ARG A 117 28.49 21.61 -26.90
CA ARG A 117 28.00 22.61 -25.95
C ARG A 117 26.49 22.57 -25.84
N ARG A 118 25.75 22.01 -26.82
CA ARG A 118 24.30 21.88 -26.84
C ARG A 118 23.82 20.61 -26.13
N SER A 119 22.74 20.73 -25.37
CA SER A 119 22.04 19.59 -24.76
C SER A 119 20.55 19.83 -24.78
N VAL A 120 19.76 18.75 -24.79
CA VAL A 120 18.29 18.79 -24.75
C VAL A 120 17.82 18.40 -23.36
N LEU A 121 17.14 19.29 -22.64
CA LEU A 121 16.57 18.97 -21.33
C LEU A 121 15.16 18.39 -21.46
N VAL A 122 14.91 17.27 -20.78
CA VAL A 122 13.61 16.56 -20.72
C VAL A 122 13.14 16.47 -19.25
N PRO A 123 11.98 17.04 -18.89
CA PRO A 123 11.42 16.94 -17.54
C PRO A 123 10.86 15.54 -17.28
N ILE A 124 11.24 14.93 -16.15
CA ILE A 124 10.75 13.64 -15.68
C ILE A 124 10.12 13.81 -14.29
N PHE A 125 8.87 13.42 -14.14
CA PHE A 125 8.15 13.55 -12.87
C PHE A 125 8.79 12.69 -11.77
N LYS A 126 8.96 13.26 -10.57
CA LYS A 126 9.63 12.59 -9.43
C LYS A 126 8.74 11.57 -8.70
N ASN A 127 7.55 11.26 -9.23
CA ASN A 127 6.54 10.39 -8.59
C ASN A 127 6.14 10.85 -7.17
N LYS A 128 6.25 12.16 -6.89
CA LYS A 128 5.98 12.78 -5.60
C LYS A 128 5.63 14.26 -5.81
N GLY A 129 4.54 14.72 -5.19
CA GLY A 129 4.03 16.08 -5.33
C GLY A 129 2.98 16.22 -6.43
N ASP A 130 2.58 17.46 -6.73
CA ASP A 130 1.65 17.80 -7.81
C ASP A 130 2.32 17.68 -9.19
N VAL A 131 1.65 16.98 -10.10
CA VAL A 131 2.06 16.74 -11.49
C VAL A 131 1.99 18.04 -12.33
N GLN A 132 1.21 19.03 -11.90
CA GLN A 132 1.10 20.32 -12.60
C GLN A 132 2.18 21.33 -12.18
N SER A 133 3.03 20.98 -11.20
CA SER A 133 4.07 21.85 -10.66
C SER A 133 5.47 21.48 -11.19
N CYS A 134 6.15 22.44 -11.81
CA CYS A 134 7.47 22.25 -12.40
C CYS A 134 8.54 21.78 -11.38
N SER A 135 8.40 22.14 -10.10
CA SER A 135 9.36 21.77 -9.04
C SER A 135 9.40 20.27 -8.73
N ASN A 136 8.31 19.57 -9.04
CA ASN A 136 8.17 18.12 -8.84
C ASN A 136 8.73 17.30 -10.01
N TYR A 137 9.36 17.95 -10.99
CA TYR A 137 10.05 17.29 -12.09
C TYR A 137 11.56 17.40 -11.93
N ARG A 138 12.26 16.43 -12.51
CA ARG A 138 13.71 16.37 -12.63
C ARG A 138 14.08 16.59 -14.09
N GLY A 139 14.96 17.55 -14.37
CA GLY A 139 15.41 17.83 -15.73
C GLY A 139 16.55 16.91 -16.14
N ILE A 140 16.30 15.91 -17.00
CA ILE A 140 17.36 15.06 -17.54
C ILE A 140 17.90 15.67 -18.83
N LYS A 141 19.21 15.89 -18.90
CA LYS A 141 19.87 16.39 -20.11
C LYS A 141 20.29 15.23 -21.03
N LEU A 142 19.77 15.23 -22.26
CA LEU A 142 20.25 14.44 -23.38
C LEU A 142 21.44 15.18 -24.01
N MET A 143 22.58 14.51 -24.09
CA MET A 143 23.86 15.06 -24.55
C MET A 143 24.44 14.12 -25.61
N SER A 144 25.28 14.67 -26.49
CA SER A 144 26.04 13.90 -27.50
C SER A 144 26.73 12.68 -26.88
N TYR A 145 26.58 11.52 -27.50
CA TYR A 145 27.30 10.32 -27.03
C TYR A 145 28.80 10.46 -27.21
N THR A 146 29.24 11.17 -28.24
CA THR A 146 30.64 11.50 -28.50
C THR A 146 31.23 12.30 -27.33
N MET A 147 30.50 13.31 -26.86
CA MET A 147 30.87 14.07 -25.65
C MET A 147 30.90 13.18 -24.40
N LYS A 148 29.95 12.27 -24.22
CA LYS A 148 29.94 11.36 -23.06
C LYS A 148 31.13 10.39 -23.06
N VAL A 149 31.60 9.97 -24.22
CA VAL A 149 32.82 9.14 -24.34
C VAL A 149 34.04 9.97 -23.95
N TRP A 150 34.13 11.22 -24.41
CA TRP A 150 35.15 12.17 -23.97
C TRP A 150 35.14 12.38 -22.45
N GLU A 151 33.98 12.67 -21.87
CA GLU A 151 33.79 12.84 -20.42
C GLU A 151 34.26 11.63 -19.62
N ARG A 152 34.03 10.41 -20.12
CA ARG A 152 34.50 9.15 -19.50
C ARG A 152 36.02 9.03 -19.52
N VAL A 153 36.68 9.47 -20.59
CA VAL A 153 38.14 9.50 -20.68
C VAL A 153 38.70 10.52 -19.69
N VAL A 154 38.13 11.73 -19.66
CA VAL A 154 38.53 12.79 -18.71
C VAL A 154 38.30 12.34 -17.27
N GLU A 155 37.13 11.78 -16.94
CA GLU A 155 36.81 11.25 -15.60
C GLU A 155 37.87 10.21 -15.16
N ALA A 156 38.23 9.28 -16.04
CA ALA A 156 39.22 8.24 -15.74
C ALA A 156 40.62 8.81 -15.49
N ARG A 157 40.96 9.96 -16.09
CA ARG A 157 42.22 10.67 -15.84
C ARG A 157 42.16 11.47 -14.55
N LEU A 158 41.08 12.23 -14.31
CA LEU A 158 40.93 13.03 -13.10
C LEU A 158 40.92 12.16 -11.83
N ARG A 159 40.33 10.95 -11.88
CA ARG A 159 40.38 9.98 -10.76
C ARG A 159 41.79 9.50 -10.39
N LYS A 160 42.80 9.71 -11.24
CA LYS A 160 44.20 9.40 -10.92
C LYS A 160 44.93 10.57 -10.27
N VAL A 161 44.40 11.78 -10.42
CA VAL A 161 45.01 13.03 -9.94
C VAL A 161 44.35 13.48 -8.65
N VAL A 162 43.03 13.31 -8.54
CA VAL A 162 42.23 13.77 -7.41
C VAL A 162 41.94 12.62 -6.45
N GLU A 163 42.42 12.77 -5.22
CA GLU A 163 42.06 11.91 -4.09
C GLU A 163 40.81 12.48 -3.40
N ILE A 164 39.82 11.61 -3.14
CA ILE A 164 38.58 11.99 -2.44
C ILE A 164 38.55 11.23 -1.12
N CYS A 165 38.17 11.93 -0.05
CA CYS A 165 38.09 11.41 1.30
C CYS A 165 37.31 10.08 1.40
N GLU A 166 37.79 9.18 2.26
CA GLU A 166 37.19 7.85 2.43
C GLU A 166 35.75 7.88 2.97
N GLN A 167 35.36 8.98 3.61
CA GLN A 167 34.03 9.19 4.16
C GLN A 167 32.99 9.61 3.11
N GLN A 168 33.40 9.88 1.86
CA GLN A 168 32.48 10.07 0.74
C GLN A 168 32.07 8.70 0.16
N TYR A 169 30.78 8.39 0.23
CA TYR A 169 30.19 7.14 -0.31
C TYR A 169 29.45 7.37 -1.63
N GLY A 170 28.93 8.58 -1.87
CA GLY A 170 28.21 8.91 -3.09
C GLY A 170 29.13 8.98 -4.30
N PHE A 171 28.74 8.36 -5.42
CA PHE A 171 29.48 8.39 -6.70
C PHE A 171 30.92 7.84 -6.66
N MET A 172 31.25 7.08 -5.61
CA MET A 172 32.54 6.43 -5.43
C MET A 172 32.47 4.95 -5.82
N PRO A 173 33.45 4.43 -6.59
CA PRO A 173 33.48 3.02 -6.95
C PRO A 173 33.63 2.15 -5.69
N ARG A 174 32.92 1.01 -5.67
CA ARG A 174 32.95 0.01 -4.57
C ARG A 174 32.43 0.51 -3.21
N LYS A 175 31.71 1.63 -3.18
CA LYS A 175 30.99 2.11 -1.99
C LYS A 175 29.49 2.16 -2.27
N SER A 176 28.69 1.69 -1.33
CA SER A 176 27.23 1.64 -1.39
C SER A 176 26.59 2.40 -0.24
N THR A 177 25.30 2.70 -0.38
CA THR A 177 24.49 3.28 0.72
C THR A 177 24.43 2.35 1.93
N THR A 178 24.47 1.03 1.70
CA THR A 178 24.52 0.02 2.76
C THR A 178 25.81 0.13 3.57
N ASP A 179 26.95 0.38 2.92
CA ASP A 179 28.23 0.55 3.61
C ASP A 179 28.23 1.79 4.51
N ALA A 180 27.62 2.89 4.05
CA ALA A 180 27.46 4.11 4.86
C ALA A 180 26.56 3.88 6.10
N ILE A 181 25.45 3.15 5.93
CA ILE A 181 24.55 2.78 7.03
C ILE A 181 25.26 1.86 8.02
N PHE A 182 26.03 0.89 7.52
CA PHE A 182 26.80 -0.04 8.34
C PHE A 182 27.89 0.67 9.16
N ALA A 183 28.64 1.60 8.55
CA ALA A 183 29.62 2.43 9.24
C ALA A 183 28.98 3.26 10.36
N LEU A 184 27.83 3.89 10.11
CA LEU A 184 27.09 4.64 11.12
C LEU A 184 26.60 3.74 12.27
N ARG A 185 26.19 2.51 11.96
CA ARG A 185 25.78 1.52 12.96
C ARG A 185 26.93 1.09 13.85
N ILE A 186 28.10 0.79 13.29
CA ILE A 186 29.33 0.47 14.06
C ILE A 186 29.70 1.65 14.97
N LEU A 187 29.64 2.88 14.43
CA LEU A 187 29.93 4.08 15.22
C LEU A 187 28.99 4.21 16.41
N ARG A 188 27.68 3.99 16.19
CA ARG A 188 26.66 3.99 17.26
C ARG A 188 26.92 2.91 18.31
N GLU A 189 27.31 1.70 17.88
CA GLU A 189 27.61 0.59 18.77
C GLU A 189 28.86 0.88 19.63
N ARG A 190 29.96 1.38 19.03
CA ARG A 190 31.17 1.78 19.80
C ARG A 190 30.91 2.88 20.83
N TYR A 191 30.15 3.91 20.47
CA TYR A 191 29.83 5.00 21.40
C TYR A 191 28.93 4.52 22.54
N ARG A 192 27.99 3.62 22.24
CA ARG A 192 27.15 2.96 23.25
C ARG A 192 27.98 2.11 24.22
N ASP A 193 28.90 1.30 23.71
CA ASP A 193 29.78 0.44 24.53
C ASP A 193 30.72 1.27 25.42
N GLY A 194 31.17 2.43 24.92
CA GLY A 194 31.96 3.39 25.68
C GLY A 194 31.18 4.30 26.63
N GLN A 195 29.86 4.14 26.77
CA GLN A 195 28.95 5.02 27.52
C GLN A 195 29.07 6.52 27.12
N ARG A 196 29.34 6.81 25.84
CA ARG A 196 29.43 8.17 25.31
C ARG A 196 28.21 8.49 24.46
N GLU A 197 27.74 9.73 24.53
CA GLU A 197 26.64 10.20 23.69
C GLU A 197 27.13 10.45 22.25
N LEU A 198 26.38 9.95 21.27
CA LEU A 198 26.59 10.20 19.84
C LEU A 198 25.43 11.03 19.29
N HIS A 199 25.73 12.21 18.76
CA HIS A 199 24.76 13.05 18.06
C HIS A 199 24.96 12.93 16.55
N CYS A 200 23.89 12.61 15.82
CA CYS A 200 23.91 12.53 14.36
C CYS A 200 23.01 13.63 13.77
N VAL A 201 23.57 14.49 12.92
CA VAL A 201 22.83 15.53 12.19
C VAL A 201 22.78 15.14 10.72
N PHE A 202 21.57 15.06 10.17
CA PHE A 202 21.34 14.77 8.75
C PHE A 202 20.98 16.07 8.03
N VAL A 203 21.78 16.45 7.03
CA VAL A 203 21.58 17.66 6.23
C VAL A 203 21.16 17.24 4.83
N ASP A 204 19.97 17.66 4.40
CA ASP A 204 19.48 17.48 3.04
C ASP A 204 19.71 18.76 2.23
N LEU A 205 20.50 18.67 1.15
CA LEU A 205 20.83 19.81 0.30
C LEU A 205 19.82 19.91 -0.86
N GLU A 206 18.94 20.90 -0.79
CA GLU A 206 17.92 21.11 -1.82
C GLU A 206 18.55 21.39 -3.19
N LYS A 207 18.20 20.57 -4.19
CA LYS A 207 18.60 20.73 -5.60
C LYS A 207 20.12 20.93 -5.78
N ALA A 208 20.92 20.25 -4.95
CA ALA A 208 22.37 20.45 -4.84
C ALA A 208 23.12 20.36 -6.18
N TYR A 209 22.68 19.47 -7.08
CA TYR A 209 23.29 19.26 -8.39
C TYR A 209 23.08 20.41 -9.37
N ASP A 210 21.88 21.01 -9.30
CA ASP A 210 21.43 22.07 -10.22
C ASP A 210 22.02 23.44 -9.81
N ARG A 211 22.49 23.56 -8.56
CA ARG A 211 22.89 24.83 -7.94
C ARG A 211 24.38 25.00 -7.65
N VAL A 212 25.23 24.04 -8.07
CA VAL A 212 26.70 24.11 -7.87
C VAL A 212 27.28 25.33 -8.60
N PRO A 213 27.91 26.31 -7.91
CA PRO A 213 28.55 27.44 -8.56
C PRO A 213 29.76 26.99 -9.39
N ARG A 214 29.90 27.50 -10.61
CA ARG A 214 31.01 27.12 -11.50
C ARG A 214 32.36 27.63 -11.02
N GLU A 215 32.41 28.86 -10.49
CA GLU A 215 33.64 29.41 -9.89
C GLU A 215 34.12 28.55 -8.71
N GLU A 216 33.19 28.08 -7.88
CA GLU A 216 33.51 27.19 -6.76
C GLU A 216 34.01 25.83 -7.26
N LEU A 217 33.38 25.28 -8.29
CA LEU A 217 33.85 24.05 -8.93
C LEU A 217 35.28 24.22 -9.48
N TRP A 218 35.57 25.32 -10.17
CA TRP A 218 36.90 25.59 -10.72
C TRP A 218 37.94 25.77 -9.60
N TYR A 219 37.56 26.45 -8.52
CA TYR A 219 38.39 26.55 -7.32
C TYR A 219 38.72 25.16 -6.75
N CYS A 220 37.70 24.31 -6.52
CA CYS A 220 37.92 22.96 -6.00
C CYS A 220 38.80 22.12 -6.94
N MET A 221 38.56 22.19 -8.26
CA MET A 221 39.38 21.47 -9.25
C MET A 221 40.86 21.91 -9.20
N ARG A 222 41.13 23.22 -9.18
CA ARG A 222 42.51 23.73 -9.08
C ARG A 222 43.17 23.34 -7.76
N LYS A 223 42.44 23.45 -6.65
CA LYS A 223 42.92 23.05 -5.32
C LYS A 223 43.23 21.54 -5.24
N SER A 224 42.46 20.71 -5.93
CA SER A 224 42.73 19.28 -6.08
C SER A 224 43.82 18.94 -7.12
N GLY A 225 44.58 19.92 -7.61
CA GLY A 225 45.71 19.71 -8.52
C GLY A 225 45.32 19.41 -9.97
N VAL A 226 44.08 19.68 -10.38
CA VAL A 226 43.64 19.45 -11.77
C VAL A 226 44.24 20.52 -12.70
N ALA A 227 44.92 20.06 -13.75
CA ALA A 227 45.50 20.94 -14.77
C ALA A 227 44.43 21.84 -15.43
N GLU A 228 44.79 23.10 -15.73
CA GLU A 228 43.86 24.10 -16.30
C GLU A 228 43.27 23.64 -17.65
N LYS A 229 43.99 22.79 -18.39
CA LYS A 229 43.51 22.14 -19.62
C LYS A 229 42.26 21.28 -19.44
N TYR A 230 41.91 20.85 -18.23
CA TYR A 230 40.66 20.16 -17.93
C TYR A 230 39.59 21.07 -17.31
N VAL A 231 39.96 22.30 -16.94
CA VAL A 231 39.08 23.34 -16.37
C VAL A 231 38.43 24.12 -17.53
N PHE A 232 37.58 23.43 -18.29
CA PHE A 232 36.96 24.04 -19.49
C PHE A 232 35.84 25.03 -19.14
N ARG A 233 35.76 26.15 -19.87
CA ARG A 233 34.72 27.18 -19.73
C ARG A 233 33.52 26.95 -20.68
N LEU A 234 32.34 26.71 -20.06
CA LEU A 234 30.93 26.91 -20.51
C LEU A 234 30.31 26.01 -21.62
N CYS A 235 29.08 25.50 -21.38
CA CYS A 235 28.14 24.88 -22.34
C CYS A 235 26.84 25.71 -22.45
N ARG A 236 26.15 25.70 -23.60
CA ARG A 236 24.84 26.38 -23.87
C ARG A 236 23.70 25.34 -23.92
N THR A 237 22.59 25.48 -23.18
CA THR A 237 21.55 24.42 -23.13
C THR A 237 20.29 24.79 -23.95
N VAL A 238 19.65 23.81 -24.57
CA VAL A 238 18.37 23.97 -25.31
C VAL A 238 17.31 23.09 -24.62
N MET A 239 16.04 23.52 -24.57
CA MET A 239 14.95 22.65 -24.06
C MET A 239 14.19 22.00 -25.19
N ARG A 240 13.80 20.74 -25.01
CA ARG A 240 12.81 20.07 -25.87
C ARG A 240 11.62 19.66 -25.01
N CYS A 241 10.48 20.27 -25.26
CA CYS A 241 9.21 19.78 -24.72
C CYS A 241 8.60 18.76 -25.71
N ALA A 242 7.69 17.90 -25.23
CA ALA A 242 7.29 16.67 -25.93
C ALA A 242 6.57 16.85 -27.29
N VAL A 243 6.34 18.08 -27.75
CA VAL A 243 5.57 18.38 -28.96
C VAL A 243 6.26 19.44 -29.86
N SER A 244 7.15 20.30 -29.33
CA SER A 244 8.12 21.11 -30.12
C SER A 244 9.35 21.59 -29.30
N GLN A 245 10.36 22.17 -29.96
CA GLN A 245 11.58 22.69 -29.32
C GLN A 245 11.39 24.15 -28.90
N THR A 246 11.85 24.54 -27.69
CA THR A 246 11.84 25.96 -27.28
C THR A 246 13.10 26.66 -27.76
N GLU A 247 13.11 27.99 -27.70
CA GLU A 247 14.32 28.79 -27.87
C GLU A 247 15.42 28.41 -26.85
N GLU A 248 16.68 28.48 -27.27
CA GLU A 248 17.86 28.15 -26.45
C GLU A 248 18.04 29.13 -25.29
N PHE A 249 18.62 28.68 -24.15
CA PHE A 249 19.01 29.57 -23.05
C PHE A 249 20.37 29.20 -22.45
N LYS A 250 21.08 30.19 -21.91
CA LYS A 250 22.41 29.97 -21.34
C LYS A 250 22.28 29.41 -19.93
N VAL A 251 23.10 28.42 -19.60
CA VAL A 251 23.19 27.85 -18.25
C VAL A 251 24.50 28.28 -17.63
N GLU A 252 24.45 28.94 -16.48
CA GLU A 252 25.60 29.55 -15.81
C GLU A 252 25.94 28.85 -14.48
N VAL A 253 24.98 28.21 -13.83
CA VAL A 253 25.14 27.47 -12.57
C VAL A 253 24.78 25.99 -12.76
N GLY A 254 25.31 25.12 -11.91
CA GLY A 254 24.98 23.70 -11.85
C GLY A 254 25.83 22.79 -12.72
N LEU A 255 25.72 21.49 -12.44
CA LEU A 255 26.35 20.41 -13.20
C LEU A 255 25.37 19.79 -14.22
N HIS A 256 25.90 19.11 -15.25
CA HIS A 256 25.05 18.48 -16.26
C HIS A 256 24.42 17.19 -15.76
N GLN A 257 23.13 17.22 -15.42
CA GLN A 257 22.40 16.01 -14.99
C GLN A 257 22.24 15.03 -16.17
N GLY A 258 22.97 13.90 -16.14
CA GLY A 258 23.06 12.93 -17.25
C GLY A 258 24.44 12.85 -17.92
N SER A 259 25.38 13.73 -17.52
CA SER A 259 26.81 13.70 -17.86
C SER A 259 27.50 12.52 -17.17
N ALA A 260 28.53 11.98 -17.83
CA ALA A 260 29.40 10.97 -17.25
C ALA A 260 30.38 11.54 -16.21
N LEU A 261 30.78 12.81 -16.38
CA LEU A 261 31.79 13.47 -15.56
C LEU A 261 31.20 14.18 -14.32
N SER A 262 29.98 14.70 -14.44
CA SER A 262 29.32 15.46 -13.37
C SER A 262 29.26 14.77 -12.00
N PRO A 263 29.03 13.44 -11.89
CA PRO A 263 29.06 12.73 -10.60
C PRO A 263 30.38 12.86 -9.86
N PHE A 264 31.49 12.80 -10.59
CA PHE A 264 32.80 12.92 -10.00
C PHE A 264 33.11 14.38 -9.61
N LEU A 265 32.77 15.34 -10.47
CA LEU A 265 32.91 16.77 -10.15
C LEU A 265 32.13 17.18 -8.90
N PHE A 266 30.91 16.65 -8.73
CA PHE A 266 30.12 16.88 -7.51
C PHE A 266 30.83 16.32 -6.27
N ALA A 267 31.43 15.14 -6.38
CA ALA A 267 32.17 14.53 -5.27
C ALA A 267 33.39 15.38 -4.86
N ILE A 268 34.12 15.98 -5.81
CA ILE A 268 35.24 16.90 -5.53
C ILE A 268 34.78 18.11 -4.71
N VAL A 269 33.66 18.74 -5.08
CA VAL A 269 33.12 19.90 -4.35
C VAL A 269 32.68 19.50 -2.93
N MET A 270 31.98 18.38 -2.79
CA MET A 270 31.55 17.88 -1.48
C MET A 270 32.72 17.50 -0.57
N ASP A 271 33.83 17.03 -1.16
CA ASP A 271 35.03 16.69 -0.44
C ASP A 271 35.69 17.92 0.18
N GLN A 272 35.81 18.99 -0.61
CA GLN A 272 36.35 20.26 -0.15
C GLN A 272 35.50 20.86 0.98
N LEU A 273 34.17 20.82 0.84
CA LEU A 273 33.25 21.25 1.90
C LEU A 273 33.45 20.42 3.18
N SER A 274 33.65 19.11 3.03
CA SER A 274 33.87 18.21 4.16
C SER A 274 35.22 18.45 4.85
N GLU A 275 36.24 18.89 4.12
CA GLU A 275 37.52 19.33 4.69
C GLU A 275 37.37 20.65 5.47
N GLU A 276 36.68 21.64 4.90
CA GLU A 276 36.43 22.94 5.57
C GLU A 276 35.61 22.78 6.86
N VAL A 277 34.62 21.87 6.87
CA VAL A 277 33.84 21.54 8.09
C VAL A 277 34.70 20.84 9.16
N ARG A 278 35.77 20.14 8.75
CA ARG A 278 36.68 19.42 9.67
C ARG A 278 37.75 20.33 10.29
N GLN A 279 38.05 21.49 9.69
CA GLN A 279 39.00 22.46 10.23
C GLN A 279 38.30 23.36 11.27
N GLU A 280 38.84 23.41 12.49
CA GLU A 280 38.22 23.97 13.70
C GLU A 280 37.86 25.47 13.64
N SER A 281 36.70 25.84 14.19
CA SER A 281 36.48 27.12 14.90
C SER A 281 35.17 27.12 15.72
N PRO A 282 35.15 27.61 16.97
CA PRO A 282 33.92 27.89 17.74
C PRO A 282 32.94 28.81 16.99
N TRP A 283 33.45 29.63 16.08
CA TRP A 283 32.65 30.53 15.25
C TRP A 283 31.79 29.79 14.22
N THR A 284 32.17 28.59 13.80
CA THR A 284 31.37 27.77 12.88
C THR A 284 30.11 27.26 13.58
N MET A 285 30.22 26.83 14.84
CA MET A 285 29.05 26.49 15.66
C MET A 285 28.17 27.71 15.94
N MET A 286 28.77 28.89 16.13
CA MET A 286 27.99 30.14 16.21
C MET A 286 27.33 30.52 14.89
N LYS A 287 27.96 30.26 13.73
CA LYS A 287 27.35 30.45 12.41
C LYS A 287 26.19 29.46 12.24
N VAL A 288 26.35 28.18 12.60
CA VAL A 288 25.26 27.20 12.61
C VAL A 288 24.12 27.61 13.54
N TYR A 289 24.42 28.08 14.75
CA TYR A 289 23.40 28.60 15.66
C TYR A 289 22.66 29.80 15.05
N ARG A 290 23.36 30.81 14.50
CA ARG A 290 22.71 32.00 13.93
C ARG A 290 21.94 31.71 12.63
N THR A 291 22.42 30.78 11.82
CA THR A 291 21.88 30.52 10.47
C THR A 291 20.83 29.41 10.45
N VAL A 292 20.91 28.46 11.41
CA VAL A 292 20.04 27.28 11.45
C VAL A 292 19.29 27.21 12.78
N GLY A 293 20.01 27.24 13.90
CA GLY A 293 19.41 27.06 15.23
C GLY A 293 18.38 28.14 15.58
N ARG A 294 18.76 29.40 15.44
CA ARG A 294 17.93 30.56 15.82
C ARG A 294 16.72 30.74 14.89
N PRO A 295 16.84 30.64 13.55
CA PRO A 295 15.68 30.63 12.67
C PRO A 295 14.75 29.45 12.92
N ALA A 296 15.26 28.24 13.18
CA ALA A 296 14.43 27.09 13.49
C ALA A 296 13.67 27.24 14.82
N MET A 297 14.30 27.87 15.83
CA MET A 297 13.63 28.19 17.09
C MET A 297 12.54 29.26 16.93
N LEU A 298 12.75 30.23 16.02
CA LEU A 298 11.80 31.31 15.76
C LEU A 298 10.73 30.95 14.72
N TYR A 299 10.93 29.90 13.94
CA TYR A 299 10.08 29.54 12.80
C TYR A 299 8.63 29.31 13.23
N GLY A 300 7.72 30.14 12.72
CA GLY A 300 6.29 30.06 12.99
C GLY A 300 5.86 30.67 14.33
N LEU A 301 6.78 31.19 15.15
CA LEU A 301 6.42 31.86 16.41
C LEU A 301 5.63 33.16 16.16
N GLU A 302 5.84 33.81 15.00
CA GLU A 302 5.06 34.98 14.57
C GLU A 302 3.55 34.71 14.44
N THR A 303 3.15 33.43 14.33
CA THR A 303 1.74 33.00 14.18
C THR A 303 1.11 32.43 15.45
N VAL A 304 1.86 32.35 16.56
CA VAL A 304 1.43 31.67 17.80
C VAL A 304 1.50 32.64 18.99
N SER A 305 0.55 32.62 19.91
CA SER A 305 0.64 33.38 21.17
C SER A 305 1.49 32.62 22.20
N LEU A 306 2.70 33.12 22.49
CA LEU A 306 3.59 32.51 23.47
C LEU A 306 3.12 32.78 24.91
N ARG A 307 3.05 31.74 25.74
CA ARG A 307 2.84 31.88 27.20
C ARG A 307 4.19 32.09 27.88
N LYS A 308 4.26 32.87 28.97
CA LYS A 308 5.51 33.15 29.72
C LYS A 308 6.37 31.90 30.01
N ARG A 309 5.73 30.76 30.29
CA ARG A 309 6.43 29.49 30.51
C ARG A 309 7.21 29.00 29.29
N LEU A 310 6.60 29.07 28.09
CA LEU A 310 7.24 28.64 26.85
C LEU A 310 8.39 29.59 26.46
N GLU A 311 8.22 30.88 26.74
CA GLU A 311 9.25 31.92 26.55
C GLU A 311 10.48 31.62 27.41
N SER A 312 10.29 31.33 28.70
CA SER A 312 11.41 30.92 29.59
C SER A 312 12.06 29.61 29.16
N GLU A 313 11.30 28.62 28.67
CA GLU A 313 11.85 27.35 28.17
C GLU A 313 12.72 27.57 26.91
N LEU A 314 12.28 28.45 26.01
CA LEU A 314 13.03 28.84 24.82
C LEU A 314 14.29 29.63 25.17
N GLU A 315 14.25 30.55 26.13
CA GLU A 315 15.44 31.28 26.59
C GLU A 315 16.48 30.35 27.23
N VAL A 316 16.03 29.34 28.00
CA VAL A 316 16.92 28.33 28.58
C VAL A 316 17.54 27.46 27.49
N ALA A 317 16.78 27.08 26.47
CA ALA A 317 17.30 26.35 25.31
C ALA A 317 18.33 27.20 24.54
N GLU A 318 18.03 28.48 24.30
CA GLU A 318 18.91 29.44 23.62
C GLU A 318 20.24 29.56 24.36
N LEU A 319 20.20 29.77 25.67
CA LEU A 319 21.39 29.92 26.50
C LEU A 319 22.24 28.65 26.58
N LYS A 320 21.62 27.46 26.55
CA LYS A 320 22.35 26.18 26.46
C LYS A 320 23.09 26.07 25.13
N MET A 321 22.44 26.44 24.02
CA MET A 321 23.05 26.40 22.69
C MET A 321 24.18 27.42 22.53
N LEU A 322 24.01 28.64 23.06
CA LEU A 322 25.07 29.66 23.06
C LEU A 322 26.28 29.23 23.89
N ARG A 323 26.03 28.69 25.09
CA ARG A 323 27.09 28.12 25.96
C ARG A 323 27.85 27.01 25.27
N PHE A 324 27.14 26.06 24.68
CA PHE A 324 27.73 24.98 23.90
C PHE A 324 28.58 25.49 22.73
N SER A 325 28.05 26.47 21.98
CA SER A 325 28.73 27.03 20.81
C SER A 325 29.99 27.80 21.15
N LEU A 326 30.06 28.39 22.35
CA LEU A 326 31.24 29.10 22.86
C LEU A 326 32.16 28.21 23.71
N GLY A 327 31.84 26.92 23.88
CA GLY A 327 32.64 26.00 24.70
C GLY A 327 32.58 26.29 26.22
N VAL A 328 31.56 27.02 26.68
CA VAL A 328 31.41 27.45 28.08
C VAL A 328 30.43 26.54 28.81
N THR A 329 30.84 26.00 29.95
CA THR A 329 30.03 25.14 30.83
C THR A 329 29.37 25.96 31.95
N ARG A 330 28.49 25.31 32.74
CA ARG A 330 27.91 25.93 33.95
C ARG A 330 28.93 26.07 35.09
N LEU A 331 29.98 25.26 35.08
CA LEU A 331 31.03 25.28 36.12
C LEU A 331 31.93 26.50 36.00
N ASP A 332 32.03 27.10 34.81
CA ASP A 332 32.83 28.30 34.55
C ASP A 332 32.24 29.58 35.19
N ARG A 333 31.04 29.49 35.78
CA ARG A 333 30.33 30.58 36.51
C ARG A 333 30.22 31.92 35.74
N ILE A 334 30.29 31.88 34.41
CA ILE A 334 30.14 33.06 33.55
C ILE A 334 28.67 33.50 33.50
N ARG A 335 28.41 34.80 33.66
CA ARG A 335 27.06 35.39 33.60
C ARG A 335 26.48 35.31 32.18
N ASN A 336 25.16 35.10 32.09
CA ASN A 336 24.46 34.94 30.82
C ASN A 336 24.52 36.21 29.93
N GLU A 337 24.56 37.40 30.53
CA GLU A 337 24.72 38.67 29.81
C GLU A 337 26.06 38.73 29.06
N TYR A 338 27.13 38.25 29.68
CA TYR A 338 28.45 38.19 29.07
C TYR A 338 28.46 37.23 27.89
N ILE A 339 27.84 36.05 28.03
CA ILE A 339 27.72 35.04 26.97
C ILE A 339 26.95 35.59 25.77
N ARG A 340 25.84 36.29 26.00
CA ARG A 340 25.06 36.96 24.93
C ARG A 340 25.85 38.09 24.27
N GLY A 341 26.60 38.86 25.04
CA GLY A 341 27.49 39.93 24.56
C GLY A 341 28.60 39.39 23.66
N THR A 342 29.33 38.37 24.11
CA THR A 342 30.36 37.69 23.32
C THR A 342 29.79 37.02 22.07
N ALA A 343 28.57 36.48 22.15
CA ALA A 343 27.88 35.88 21.02
C ALA A 343 27.25 36.90 20.06
N HIS A 344 27.26 38.20 20.34
CA HIS A 344 26.50 39.25 19.64
C HIS A 344 25.04 38.85 19.34
N VAL A 345 24.35 38.24 20.31
CA VAL A 345 22.98 37.72 20.17
C VAL A 345 22.07 38.42 21.17
N GLY A 346 21.17 39.27 20.67
CA GLY A 346 20.12 39.93 21.47
C GLY A 346 19.10 38.95 22.06
N CYS A 347 18.20 39.41 22.93
CA CYS A 347 17.18 38.56 23.54
C CYS A 347 16.24 37.94 22.48
N LEU A 348 15.79 36.70 22.70
CA LEU A 348 14.88 36.01 21.79
C LEU A 348 13.50 36.70 21.74
N GLY A 349 13.01 37.20 22.88
CA GLY A 349 11.72 37.89 22.98
C GLY A 349 11.64 39.16 22.12
N ASP A 350 12.73 39.95 22.06
CA ASP A 350 12.78 41.15 21.22
C ASP A 350 12.74 40.81 19.73
N LYS A 351 13.40 39.70 19.34
CA LYS A 351 13.41 39.22 17.95
C LYS A 351 12.07 38.62 17.53
N ASP A 352 11.35 37.93 18.41
CA ASP A 352 9.97 37.49 18.16
C ASP A 352 9.05 38.68 17.91
N ARG A 353 9.14 39.73 18.73
CA ARG A 353 8.37 40.98 18.53
C ARG A 353 8.65 41.62 17.19
N GLU A 354 9.92 41.70 16.78
CA GLU A 354 10.32 42.25 15.48
C GLU A 354 9.77 41.41 14.31
N ALA A 355 9.82 40.07 14.41
CA ALA A 355 9.28 39.16 13.39
C ALA A 355 7.76 39.30 13.23
N ARG A 356 7.02 39.43 14.33
CA ARG A 356 5.56 39.69 14.32
C ARG A 356 5.21 41.01 13.64
N LEU A 357 5.96 42.08 13.92
CA LEU A 357 5.73 43.38 13.29
C LEU A 357 6.01 43.35 11.77
N ARG A 358 7.03 42.62 11.33
CA ARG A 358 7.29 42.40 9.89
C ARG A 358 6.19 41.59 9.21
N TRP A 359 5.68 40.55 9.88
CA TRP A 359 4.56 39.74 9.39
C TRP A 359 3.29 40.57 9.27
N PHE A 360 2.96 41.37 10.29
CA PHE A 360 1.83 42.29 10.25
C PHE A 360 1.92 43.26 9.06
N GLY A 361 3.11 43.83 8.82
CA GLY A 361 3.34 44.67 7.63
C GLY A 361 3.21 43.91 6.30
N HIS A 362 3.60 42.64 6.24
CA HIS A 362 3.43 41.80 5.05
C HIS A 362 1.95 41.49 4.77
N VAL A 363 1.14 41.28 5.81
CA VAL A 363 -0.30 41.04 5.71
C VAL A 363 -1.05 42.29 5.24
N GLN A 364 -0.71 43.48 5.77
CA GLN A 364 -1.34 44.74 5.35
C GLN A 364 -1.08 45.10 3.87
N ARG A 365 -0.01 44.58 3.25
CA ARG A 365 0.33 44.87 1.85
C ARG A 365 -0.34 43.95 0.82
N LYS A 366 -1.16 42.98 1.26
CA LYS A 366 -1.66 41.87 0.43
C LYS A 366 -3.15 41.96 0.02
N GLU A 367 -3.82 43.09 0.23
CA GLU A 367 -5.29 43.22 0.11
C GLU A 367 -5.89 42.98 -1.29
N SER A 368 -5.13 42.98 -2.41
CA SER A 368 -5.69 42.84 -3.76
C SER A 368 -5.66 41.42 -4.36
N GLU A 369 -4.65 40.59 -4.08
CA GLU A 369 -4.48 39.24 -4.70
C GLU A 369 -5.24 38.11 -3.96
N HIS A 370 -5.68 38.35 -2.73
CA HIS A 370 -6.33 37.33 -1.89
C HIS A 370 -7.72 36.89 -2.44
N ASN A 371 -8.39 37.74 -3.22
CA ASN A 371 -9.76 37.50 -3.67
C ASN A 371 -9.89 36.55 -4.88
N GLU A 372 -8.83 36.30 -5.65
CA GLU A 372 -8.89 35.48 -6.87
C GLU A 372 -8.47 34.01 -6.63
N PHE A 373 -7.41 33.80 -5.83
CA PHE A 373 -6.95 32.49 -5.35
C PHE A 373 -8.02 31.80 -4.48
N LEU A 374 -8.72 32.58 -3.63
CA LEU A 374 -9.87 32.08 -2.88
C LEU A 374 -11.03 31.65 -3.79
N LYS A 375 -11.23 32.26 -4.96
CA LYS A 375 -12.29 31.84 -5.89
C LYS A 375 -11.97 30.50 -6.57
N GLN A 376 -10.71 30.26 -6.94
CA GLN A 376 -10.32 29.03 -7.64
C GLN A 376 -10.20 27.83 -6.68
N ALA A 377 -9.58 28.02 -5.51
CA ALA A 377 -9.59 27.02 -4.43
C ALA A 377 -11.02 26.77 -3.91
N SER A 378 -11.88 27.81 -3.84
CA SER A 378 -13.30 27.64 -3.55
C SER A 378 -14.01 26.84 -4.64
N SER A 379 -13.64 26.95 -5.93
CA SER A 379 -14.27 26.18 -7.01
C SER A 379 -13.91 24.68 -7.00
N GLU A 380 -12.64 24.31 -6.80
CA GLU A 380 -12.23 22.89 -6.66
C GLU A 380 -12.74 22.29 -5.34
N ALA A 381 -12.68 23.07 -4.25
CA ALA A 381 -13.32 22.70 -3.00
C ALA A 381 -14.83 22.54 -3.17
N SER A 382 -15.49 23.41 -3.94
CA SER A 382 -16.93 23.32 -4.23
C SER A 382 -17.25 22.11 -5.09
N PHE A 383 -16.43 21.76 -6.09
CA PHE A 383 -16.63 20.57 -6.91
C PHE A 383 -16.56 19.28 -6.08
N TYR A 384 -15.52 19.12 -5.26
CA TYR A 384 -15.42 17.95 -4.39
C TYR A 384 -16.45 17.98 -3.27
N LYS A 385 -16.76 19.16 -2.72
CA LYS A 385 -17.83 19.34 -1.72
C LYS A 385 -19.18 18.95 -2.31
N GLU A 386 -19.53 19.41 -3.50
CA GLU A 386 -20.77 19.05 -4.21
C GLU A 386 -20.82 17.55 -4.51
N LYS A 387 -19.72 16.94 -4.97
CA LYS A 387 -19.63 15.49 -5.23
C LYS A 387 -19.73 14.66 -3.94
N LEU A 388 -19.18 15.15 -2.84
CA LEU A 388 -19.24 14.52 -1.51
C LEU A 388 -20.62 14.72 -0.87
N GLU A 389 -21.29 15.85 -1.11
CA GLU A 389 -22.64 16.17 -0.65
C GLU A 389 -23.71 15.37 -1.42
N THR A 390 -23.63 15.34 -2.76
CA THR A 390 -24.51 14.51 -3.61
C THR A 390 -24.33 13.02 -3.35
N SER A 391 -23.16 12.59 -2.88
CA SER A 391 -22.88 11.21 -2.50
C SER A 391 -23.02 10.94 -1.00
N ALA A 392 -23.43 11.92 -0.19
CA ALA A 392 -23.41 11.82 1.27
C ALA A 392 -24.31 10.70 1.83
N GLN A 393 -25.35 10.34 1.09
CA GLN A 393 -26.30 9.28 1.46
C GLN A 393 -25.84 7.88 1.02
N ASP A 394 -24.78 7.76 0.21
CA ASP A 394 -24.26 6.48 -0.28
C ASP A 394 -22.83 6.23 0.28
N PRO A 395 -22.71 5.44 1.36
CA PRO A 395 -21.43 5.13 1.98
C PRO A 395 -20.42 4.48 1.03
N ARG A 396 -20.86 3.72 0.01
CA ARG A 396 -19.95 3.05 -0.95
C ARG A 396 -19.38 4.05 -1.94
N LYS A 397 -20.20 4.96 -2.48
CA LYS A 397 -19.72 6.04 -3.36
C LYS A 397 -18.75 6.96 -2.61
N LEU A 398 -19.11 7.36 -1.39
CA LEU A 398 -18.23 8.13 -0.50
C LEU A 398 -16.90 7.41 -0.25
N HIS A 399 -16.93 6.11 0.07
CA HIS A 399 -15.74 5.30 0.26
C HIS A 399 -14.86 5.21 -0.98
N ASN A 400 -15.46 5.08 -2.17
CA ASN A 400 -14.72 5.00 -3.43
C ASN A 400 -14.07 6.35 -3.77
N ILE A 401 -14.79 7.46 -3.57
CA ILE A 401 -14.24 8.81 -3.73
C ILE A 401 -13.07 8.99 -2.75
N PHE A 402 -13.28 8.70 -1.46
CA PHE A 402 -12.25 8.76 -0.43
C PHE A 402 -11.02 7.89 -0.76
N SER A 403 -11.23 6.66 -1.22
CA SER A 403 -10.16 5.73 -1.58
C SER A 403 -9.39 6.19 -2.81
N SER A 404 -10.07 6.77 -3.80
CA SER A 404 -9.42 7.35 -5.00
C SER A 404 -8.57 8.58 -4.67
N LEU A 405 -9.00 9.39 -3.70
CA LEU A 405 -8.27 10.56 -3.23
C LEU A 405 -7.02 10.18 -2.42
N LEU A 406 -7.10 9.09 -1.65
CA LEU A 406 -5.99 8.62 -0.82
C LEU A 406 -4.99 7.75 -1.57
N ASN A 407 -5.46 6.96 -2.53
CA ASN A 407 -4.68 5.99 -3.28
C ASN A 407 -4.92 6.21 -4.78
N PRO A 408 -4.28 7.22 -5.40
CA PRO A 408 -4.34 7.36 -6.84
C PRO A 408 -3.81 6.07 -7.49
N PRO A 409 -4.47 5.56 -8.55
CA PRO A 409 -4.10 4.29 -9.16
C PRO A 409 -2.65 4.35 -9.63
N ALA A 410 -1.84 3.38 -9.19
CA ALA A 410 -0.48 3.21 -9.69
C ALA A 410 -0.52 2.97 -11.20
N PRO A 411 0.47 3.45 -11.97
CA PRO A 411 0.59 3.07 -13.37
C PRO A 411 0.70 1.53 -13.44
N PRO A 412 -0.03 0.88 -14.37
CA PRO A 412 0.00 -0.57 -14.46
C PRO A 412 1.43 -1.04 -14.69
N SER A 413 1.92 -1.91 -13.81
CA SER A 413 3.11 -2.70 -14.08
C SER A 413 2.87 -3.49 -15.38
N PRO A 414 3.88 -3.65 -16.25
CA PRO A 414 3.76 -4.49 -17.44
C PRO A 414 3.73 -5.96 -17.01
N SER A 415 2.61 -6.44 -16.47
CA SER A 415 2.40 -7.87 -16.24
C SER A 415 1.98 -8.56 -17.54
N SER A 416 2.72 -9.61 -17.90
CA SER A 416 2.52 -10.46 -19.09
C SER A 416 1.35 -11.45 -18.96
N LEU A 417 0.67 -11.48 -17.81
CA LEU A 417 -0.43 -12.40 -17.54
C LEU A 417 -1.63 -12.15 -18.46
N THR A 418 -2.16 -13.24 -19.03
CA THR A 418 -3.33 -13.27 -19.90
C THR A 418 -4.53 -13.90 -19.20
N ALA A 419 -5.73 -13.74 -19.77
CA ALA A 419 -6.93 -14.42 -19.27
C ALA A 419 -6.81 -15.96 -19.34
N GLU A 420 -6.06 -16.48 -20.31
CA GLU A 420 -5.85 -17.92 -20.51
C GLU A 420 -4.93 -18.52 -19.43
N ASP A 421 -3.90 -17.78 -19.00
CA ASP A 421 -3.02 -18.20 -17.90
C ASP A 421 -3.82 -18.39 -16.59
N PHE A 422 -4.74 -17.46 -16.30
CA PHE A 422 -5.65 -17.58 -15.15
C PHE A 422 -6.61 -18.77 -15.30
N ALA A 423 -7.21 -18.94 -16.48
CA ALA A 423 -8.16 -20.03 -16.74
C ALA A 423 -7.50 -21.40 -16.57
N SER A 424 -6.31 -21.59 -17.15
CA SER A 424 -5.50 -22.80 -17.04
C SER A 424 -5.10 -23.05 -15.59
N PHE A 425 -4.56 -22.04 -14.90
CA PHE A 425 -4.14 -22.16 -13.51
C PHE A 425 -5.30 -22.56 -12.57
N TYR A 426 -6.47 -21.93 -12.68
CA TYR A 426 -7.62 -22.27 -11.84
C TYR A 426 -8.10 -23.69 -12.10
N THR A 427 -8.15 -24.12 -13.36
CA THR A 427 -8.57 -25.48 -13.73
C THR A 427 -7.57 -26.52 -13.20
N GLU A 428 -6.29 -26.38 -13.55
CA GLU A 428 -5.22 -27.30 -13.16
C GLU A 428 -5.03 -27.38 -11.65
N LYS A 429 -5.25 -26.28 -10.92
CA LYS A 429 -5.17 -26.27 -9.45
C LYS A 429 -6.22 -27.21 -8.86
N ILE A 430 -7.45 -27.16 -9.35
CA ILE A 430 -8.55 -27.99 -8.84
C ILE A 430 -8.37 -29.45 -9.28
N GLU A 431 -7.97 -29.68 -10.53
CA GLU A 431 -7.66 -31.02 -11.03
C GLU A 431 -6.57 -31.70 -10.19
N ARG A 432 -5.47 -30.99 -9.90
CA ARG A 432 -4.40 -31.50 -9.03
C ARG A 432 -4.88 -31.84 -7.63
N ILE A 433 -5.79 -31.04 -7.05
CA ILE A 433 -6.38 -31.37 -5.74
C ILE A 433 -7.25 -32.63 -5.87
N CYS A 434 -8.10 -32.72 -6.89
CA CYS A 434 -8.99 -33.87 -7.09
C CYS A 434 -8.24 -35.18 -7.32
N GLN A 435 -7.10 -35.13 -8.03
CA GLN A 435 -6.22 -36.28 -8.26
C GLN A 435 -5.65 -36.87 -6.97
N THR A 436 -5.50 -36.07 -5.89
CA THR A 436 -5.03 -36.61 -4.60
C THR A 436 -6.01 -37.56 -3.92
N PHE A 437 -7.27 -37.58 -4.35
CA PHE A 437 -8.32 -38.43 -3.77
C PHE A 437 -8.58 -39.72 -4.56
N THR A 438 -8.02 -39.87 -5.76
CA THR A 438 -8.39 -40.94 -6.71
C THR A 438 -7.71 -42.29 -6.41
N SER A 439 -6.83 -42.37 -5.41
CA SER A 439 -6.08 -43.58 -5.04
C SER A 439 -6.72 -44.43 -3.94
N LEU A 440 -7.93 -44.11 -3.47
CA LEU A 440 -8.59 -44.83 -2.37
C LEU A 440 -9.83 -45.60 -2.84
N PRO A 441 -9.96 -46.90 -2.49
CA PRO A 441 -11.16 -47.68 -2.78
C PRO A 441 -12.36 -47.08 -2.03
N THR A 442 -13.39 -46.68 -2.77
CA THR A 442 -14.65 -46.23 -2.19
C THR A 442 -15.38 -47.45 -1.63
N SER A 443 -15.38 -47.65 -0.31
CA SER A 443 -16.31 -48.58 0.32
C SER A 443 -17.66 -47.89 0.46
N PRO A 444 -18.76 -48.43 -0.12
CA PRO A 444 -20.07 -47.84 0.04
C PRO A 444 -20.59 -48.17 1.45
N THR A 445 -20.52 -47.23 2.39
CA THR A 445 -21.25 -47.35 3.66
C THR A 445 -22.73 -47.05 3.39
N SER A 446 -23.45 -48.07 2.96
CA SER A 446 -24.91 -48.10 2.92
C SER A 446 -25.44 -48.27 4.34
N HIS A 447 -25.71 -47.17 5.05
CA HIS A 447 -26.60 -47.21 6.20
C HIS A 447 -28.02 -46.89 5.74
N ASN A 448 -28.75 -47.94 5.33
CA ASN A 448 -30.20 -47.92 5.30
C ASN A 448 -30.70 -47.88 6.74
N GLN A 449 -31.05 -46.70 7.24
CA GLN A 449 -31.98 -46.58 8.34
C GLN A 449 -33.28 -46.01 7.77
N HIS A 450 -34.29 -46.88 7.71
CA HIS A 450 -35.68 -46.49 7.52
C HIS A 450 -36.13 -45.72 8.76
N SER A 451 -35.93 -44.42 8.75
CA SER A 451 -36.78 -43.49 9.48
C SER A 451 -37.61 -42.73 8.44
N THR A 452 -38.85 -42.37 8.79
CA THR A 452 -39.72 -41.48 8.03
C THR A 452 -39.08 -40.09 8.00
N THR A 453 -38.03 -39.92 7.21
CA THR A 453 -37.50 -38.60 6.91
C THR A 453 -38.56 -37.85 6.11
N PRO A 454 -38.88 -36.60 6.50
CA PRO A 454 -39.70 -35.73 5.67
C PRO A 454 -39.06 -35.63 4.27
N SER A 455 -39.87 -35.41 3.24
CA SER A 455 -39.39 -35.44 1.86
C SER A 455 -39.77 -34.19 1.09
N LEU A 456 -38.79 -33.56 0.44
CA LEU A 456 -39.02 -32.49 -0.54
C LEU A 456 -38.97 -33.11 -1.94
N THR A 457 -40.14 -33.45 -2.48
CA THR A 457 -40.28 -34.12 -3.80
C THR A 457 -40.33 -33.14 -4.98
N GLN A 458 -40.82 -31.92 -4.75
CA GLN A 458 -41.01 -30.90 -5.78
C GLN A 458 -40.77 -29.50 -5.20
N LEU A 459 -40.31 -28.58 -6.05
CA LEU A 459 -40.23 -27.15 -5.74
C LEU A 459 -41.54 -26.47 -6.13
N SER A 460 -42.09 -25.65 -5.25
CA SER A 460 -43.37 -24.98 -5.46
C SER A 460 -43.22 -23.81 -6.44
N THR A 461 -44.22 -23.59 -7.29
CA THR A 461 -44.27 -22.37 -8.12
C THR A 461 -44.47 -21.13 -7.25
N VAL A 462 -43.88 -20.01 -7.67
CA VAL A 462 -43.97 -18.73 -6.96
C VAL A 462 -44.89 -17.74 -7.67
N ALA A 463 -45.53 -16.87 -6.89
CA ALA A 463 -46.36 -15.80 -7.42
C ALA A 463 -45.49 -14.69 -8.04
N ALA A 464 -46.05 -13.96 -9.00
CA ALA A 464 -45.37 -12.83 -9.63
C ALA A 464 -44.91 -11.78 -8.61
N GLU A 465 -45.72 -11.50 -7.58
CA GLU A 465 -45.37 -10.53 -6.54
C GLU A 465 -44.14 -10.96 -5.73
N GLU A 466 -44.02 -12.26 -5.43
CA GLU A 466 -42.84 -12.79 -4.74
C GLU A 466 -41.58 -12.64 -5.59
N VAL A 467 -41.67 -12.91 -6.90
CA VAL A 467 -40.57 -12.70 -7.85
C VAL A 467 -40.17 -11.22 -7.89
N LEU A 468 -41.13 -10.30 -7.85
CA LEU A 468 -40.87 -8.86 -7.83
C LEU A 468 -40.15 -8.43 -6.55
N GLN A 469 -40.58 -8.93 -5.39
CA GLN A 469 -39.94 -8.68 -4.10
C GLN A 469 -38.51 -9.20 -4.06
N ILE A 470 -38.28 -10.43 -4.54
CA ILE A 470 -36.92 -10.99 -4.66
C ILE A 470 -36.08 -10.14 -5.62
N THR A 471 -36.63 -9.75 -6.76
CA THR A 471 -35.92 -8.93 -7.76
C THR A 471 -35.49 -7.59 -7.18
N ARG A 472 -36.35 -6.92 -6.41
CA ARG A 472 -36.06 -5.62 -5.77
C ARG A 472 -35.11 -5.72 -4.59
N SER A 473 -35.18 -6.79 -3.80
CA SER A 473 -34.31 -7.00 -2.64
C SER A 473 -32.90 -7.45 -3.02
N CYS A 474 -32.71 -8.04 -4.20
CA CYS A 474 -31.38 -8.42 -4.68
C CYS A 474 -30.50 -7.19 -4.95
N ASN A 475 -29.22 -7.28 -4.58
CA ASN A 475 -28.24 -6.25 -4.98
C ASN A 475 -28.06 -6.27 -6.51
N PRO A 476 -28.09 -5.11 -7.20
CA PRO A 476 -27.90 -5.03 -8.64
C PRO A 476 -26.42 -5.24 -9.00
N THR A 477 -26.00 -6.50 -9.09
CA THR A 477 -24.67 -6.88 -9.55
C THR A 477 -24.72 -7.19 -11.05
N THR A 478 -24.34 -6.24 -11.90
CA THR A 478 -24.33 -6.44 -13.36
C THR A 478 -23.30 -7.50 -13.75
N CYS A 479 -23.75 -8.56 -14.41
CA CYS A 479 -22.87 -9.52 -15.05
C CYS A 479 -22.64 -9.10 -16.51
N PRO A 480 -21.42 -9.23 -17.07
CA PRO A 480 -21.18 -8.99 -18.50
C PRO A 480 -21.96 -9.91 -19.45
N LEU A 481 -22.55 -10.99 -18.93
CA LEU A 481 -23.41 -11.90 -19.70
C LEU A 481 -24.89 -11.46 -19.69
N ASP A 482 -25.26 -10.49 -18.85
CA ASP A 482 -26.63 -9.96 -18.83
C ASP A 482 -26.86 -9.08 -20.07
N PRO A 483 -28.02 -9.18 -20.74
CA PRO A 483 -28.33 -8.35 -21.91
C PRO A 483 -28.54 -6.88 -21.55
N ILE A 484 -28.92 -6.60 -20.31
CA ILE A 484 -29.12 -5.24 -19.77
C ILE A 484 -28.57 -5.14 -18.35
N PRO A 485 -28.14 -3.94 -17.89
CA PRO A 485 -27.68 -3.74 -16.53
C PRO A 485 -28.75 -4.12 -15.49
N SER A 486 -28.35 -4.78 -14.39
CA SER A 486 -29.31 -5.29 -13.39
C SER A 486 -30.15 -4.20 -12.73
N ALA A 487 -29.58 -3.00 -12.52
CA ALA A 487 -30.32 -1.85 -11.99
C ALA A 487 -31.44 -1.39 -12.95
N MET A 488 -31.18 -1.43 -14.26
CA MET A 488 -32.21 -1.12 -15.26
C MET A 488 -33.28 -2.21 -15.28
N LEU A 489 -32.88 -3.49 -15.23
CA LEU A 489 -33.82 -4.61 -15.13
C LEU A 489 -34.72 -4.49 -13.90
N GLN A 490 -34.19 -4.07 -12.75
CA GLN A 490 -35.00 -3.82 -11.55
C GLN A 490 -36.02 -2.71 -11.76
N THR A 491 -35.64 -1.61 -12.41
CA THR A 491 -36.56 -0.49 -12.69
C THR A 491 -37.70 -0.92 -13.62
N ILE A 492 -37.41 -1.67 -14.68
CA ILE A 492 -38.41 -2.14 -15.65
C ILE A 492 -39.02 -3.51 -15.27
N SER A 493 -38.65 -4.06 -14.10
CA SER A 493 -39.08 -5.38 -13.67
C SER A 493 -40.60 -5.55 -13.58
N PRO A 494 -41.43 -4.54 -13.22
CA PRO A 494 -42.87 -4.69 -13.21
C PRO A 494 -43.44 -5.10 -14.58
N ASP A 495 -42.92 -4.54 -15.67
CA ASP A 495 -43.39 -4.82 -17.03
C ASP A 495 -42.88 -6.18 -17.54
N LEU A 496 -41.71 -6.62 -17.08
CA LEU A 496 -41.10 -7.91 -17.43
C LEU A 496 -41.54 -9.06 -16.52
N LEU A 497 -42.28 -8.76 -15.46
CA LEU A 497 -42.57 -9.69 -14.37
C LEU A 497 -43.27 -10.99 -14.84
N PRO A 498 -44.26 -10.96 -15.76
CA PRO A 498 -44.90 -12.19 -16.23
C PRO A 498 -43.91 -13.14 -16.92
N PHE A 499 -42.97 -12.59 -17.70
CA PHE A 499 -41.97 -13.38 -18.42
C PHE A 499 -40.94 -13.98 -17.47
N ILE A 500 -40.42 -13.18 -16.53
CA ILE A 500 -39.46 -13.64 -15.52
C ILE A 500 -40.10 -14.75 -14.67
N THR A 501 -41.34 -14.55 -14.23
CA THR A 501 -42.10 -15.53 -13.43
C THR A 501 -42.32 -16.83 -14.21
N THR A 502 -42.66 -16.75 -15.50
CA THR A 502 -42.83 -17.93 -16.35
C THR A 502 -41.54 -18.73 -16.47
N VAL A 503 -40.39 -18.06 -16.68
CA VAL A 503 -39.08 -18.73 -16.75
C VAL A 503 -38.72 -19.40 -15.42
N ILE A 504 -38.95 -18.73 -14.29
CA ILE A 504 -38.68 -19.28 -12.96
C ILE A 504 -39.58 -20.49 -12.70
N ASN A 505 -40.90 -20.36 -12.85
CA ASN A 505 -41.84 -21.45 -12.58
C ASN A 505 -41.65 -22.63 -13.54
N GLY A 506 -41.31 -22.37 -14.80
CA GLY A 506 -40.94 -23.42 -15.75
C GLY A 506 -39.71 -24.21 -15.31
N SER A 507 -38.70 -23.53 -14.76
CA SER A 507 -37.51 -24.18 -14.18
C SER A 507 -37.85 -25.03 -12.95
N LEU A 508 -38.65 -24.50 -12.02
CA LEU A 508 -39.05 -25.20 -10.78
C LEU A 508 -39.88 -26.46 -11.07
N THR A 509 -40.86 -26.37 -11.97
CA THR A 509 -41.76 -27.48 -12.30
C THR A 509 -41.10 -28.57 -13.14
N SER A 510 -40.22 -28.20 -14.07
CA SER A 510 -39.51 -29.16 -14.93
C SER A 510 -38.30 -29.82 -14.25
N GLY A 511 -37.87 -29.32 -13.08
CA GLY A 511 -36.63 -29.78 -12.45
C GLY A 511 -35.38 -29.43 -13.29
N HIS A 512 -35.43 -28.42 -14.16
CA HIS A 512 -34.33 -28.09 -15.07
C HIS A 512 -33.92 -26.61 -15.00
N VAL A 513 -32.61 -26.38 -14.85
CA VAL A 513 -32.02 -25.03 -14.85
C VAL A 513 -31.69 -24.62 -16.29
N PRO A 514 -32.14 -23.44 -16.77
CA PRO A 514 -31.82 -22.96 -18.11
C PRO A 514 -30.32 -22.93 -18.40
N THR A 515 -29.90 -23.41 -19.58
CA THR A 515 -28.48 -23.48 -19.98
C THR A 515 -27.77 -22.12 -19.95
N ALA A 516 -28.49 -21.03 -20.22
CA ALA A 516 -27.98 -19.66 -20.10
C ALA A 516 -27.53 -19.32 -18.67
N PHE A 517 -28.20 -19.87 -17.64
CA PHE A 517 -27.90 -19.63 -16.23
C PHE A 517 -26.75 -20.52 -15.69
N LYS A 518 -26.28 -21.47 -16.50
CA LYS A 518 -25.16 -22.37 -16.17
C LYS A 518 -23.79 -21.81 -16.53
N LYS A 519 -23.73 -20.58 -17.03
CA LYS A 519 -22.51 -19.88 -17.47
C LYS A 519 -22.08 -18.83 -16.45
N ALA A 520 -20.78 -18.73 -16.19
CA ALA A 520 -20.20 -17.73 -15.28
C ALA A 520 -19.08 -16.92 -15.96
N ARG A 521 -18.95 -15.65 -15.55
CA ARG A 521 -17.83 -14.79 -15.93
C ARG A 521 -16.93 -14.58 -14.72
N VAL A 522 -15.72 -15.13 -14.73
CA VAL A 522 -14.78 -15.08 -13.61
C VAL A 522 -13.87 -13.86 -13.74
N ILE A 523 -13.78 -13.06 -12.67
CA ILE A 523 -12.85 -11.93 -12.57
C ILE A 523 -11.79 -12.26 -11.50
N PRO A 524 -10.49 -12.30 -11.86
CA PRO A 524 -9.41 -12.42 -10.90
C PRO A 524 -9.31 -11.16 -10.02
N ILE A 525 -9.41 -11.32 -8.70
CA ILE A 525 -9.24 -10.22 -7.73
C ILE A 525 -8.06 -10.52 -6.81
N LEU A 526 -7.13 -9.56 -6.67
CA LEU A 526 -5.96 -9.71 -5.83
C LEU A 526 -6.35 -9.87 -4.36
N LYS A 527 -5.83 -10.90 -3.68
CA LYS A 527 -6.16 -11.24 -2.29
C LYS A 527 -5.84 -10.10 -1.30
N LYS A 528 -4.75 -9.37 -1.52
CA LYS A 528 -4.32 -8.22 -0.71
C LYS A 528 -3.56 -7.21 -1.60
N PRO A 529 -3.72 -5.89 -1.40
CA PRO A 529 -3.11 -4.87 -2.28
C PRO A 529 -1.58 -4.89 -2.38
N ALA A 530 -0.89 -5.39 -1.35
CA ALA A 530 0.58 -5.43 -1.28
C ALA A 530 1.21 -6.71 -1.86
N LEU A 531 0.38 -7.66 -2.33
CA LEU A 531 0.89 -8.91 -2.90
C LEU A 531 1.40 -8.69 -4.33
N ASP A 532 2.32 -9.57 -4.74
CA ASP A 532 2.89 -9.53 -6.09
C ASP A 532 1.80 -9.77 -7.14
N THR A 533 1.62 -8.78 -8.01
CA THR A 533 0.66 -8.79 -9.12
C THR A 533 1.07 -9.69 -10.30
N SER A 534 2.30 -10.22 -10.29
CA SER A 534 2.78 -11.15 -11.30
C SER A 534 2.53 -12.63 -10.95
N ASP A 535 2.23 -12.92 -9.69
CA ASP A 535 1.93 -14.27 -9.21
C ASP A 535 0.42 -14.54 -9.23
N ILE A 536 0.00 -15.45 -10.11
CA ILE A 536 -1.40 -15.86 -10.32
C ILE A 536 -2.03 -16.42 -9.03
N SER A 537 -1.23 -17.06 -8.16
CA SER A 537 -1.71 -17.67 -6.92
C SER A 537 -2.23 -16.62 -5.92
N ASN A 538 -1.86 -15.34 -6.09
CA ASN A 538 -2.33 -14.22 -5.28
C ASN A 538 -3.73 -13.72 -5.66
N TYR A 539 -4.36 -14.28 -6.68
CA TYR A 539 -5.69 -13.88 -7.13
C TYR A 539 -6.77 -14.87 -6.67
N ARG A 540 -7.99 -14.36 -6.44
CA ARG A 540 -9.21 -15.14 -6.20
C ARG A 540 -10.08 -15.14 -7.45
N PRO A 541 -10.65 -16.30 -7.85
CA PRO A 541 -11.62 -16.36 -8.94
C PRO A 541 -13.01 -15.96 -8.44
N VAL A 542 -13.47 -14.73 -8.73
CA VAL A 542 -14.84 -14.32 -8.38
C VAL A 542 -15.77 -14.56 -9.56
N SER A 543 -16.79 -15.41 -9.38
CA SER A 543 -17.76 -15.73 -10.42
C SER A 543 -18.89 -14.70 -10.46
N LEU A 544 -19.03 -14.00 -11.58
CA LEU A 544 -20.19 -13.19 -11.91
C LEU A 544 -21.22 -14.07 -12.63
N LEU A 545 -22.36 -14.29 -11.98
CA LEU A 545 -23.51 -15.00 -12.52
C LEU A 545 -24.55 -14.00 -13.03
N SER A 546 -25.28 -14.37 -14.07
CA SER A 546 -26.38 -13.55 -14.61
C SER A 546 -27.40 -13.22 -13.52
N PHE A 547 -27.95 -12.02 -13.54
CA PHE A 547 -28.85 -11.54 -12.50
C PHE A 547 -30.12 -12.39 -12.36
N LEU A 548 -30.71 -12.85 -13.48
CA LEU A 548 -31.87 -13.74 -13.47
C LEU A 548 -31.56 -15.13 -12.87
N SER A 549 -30.36 -15.67 -13.08
CA SER A 549 -29.91 -16.91 -12.39
C SER A 549 -29.94 -16.72 -10.89
N LYS A 550 -29.48 -15.58 -10.38
CA LYS A 550 -29.46 -15.30 -8.93
C LYS A 550 -30.86 -15.19 -8.35
N ILE A 551 -31.83 -14.65 -9.10
CA ILE A 551 -33.23 -14.60 -8.69
C ILE A 551 -33.78 -16.03 -8.56
N LEU A 552 -33.58 -16.86 -9.60
CA LEU A 552 -33.99 -18.27 -9.57
C LEU A 552 -33.33 -19.03 -8.40
N GLU A 553 -32.01 -18.88 -8.22
CA GLU A 553 -31.30 -19.51 -7.10
C GLU A 553 -31.83 -19.03 -5.74
N ARG A 554 -32.23 -17.75 -5.61
CA ARG A 554 -32.81 -17.22 -4.36
C ARG A 554 -34.17 -17.86 -4.07
N VAL A 555 -35.03 -18.01 -5.07
CA VAL A 555 -36.32 -18.70 -4.92
C VAL A 555 -36.11 -20.12 -4.39
N VAL A 556 -35.21 -20.88 -5.02
CA VAL A 556 -34.90 -22.25 -4.58
C VAL A 556 -34.24 -22.27 -3.21
N CYS A 557 -33.36 -21.32 -2.91
CA CYS A 557 -32.70 -21.20 -1.62
C CYS A 557 -33.70 -20.95 -0.49
N ASN A 558 -34.72 -20.11 -0.71
CA ASN A 558 -35.76 -19.85 0.28
C ASN A 558 -36.55 -21.15 0.57
N GLN A 559 -37.05 -21.82 -0.47
CA GLN A 559 -37.81 -23.06 -0.31
C GLN A 559 -37.00 -24.19 0.35
N LEU A 560 -35.72 -24.35 -0.04
CA LEU A 560 -34.83 -25.32 0.59
C LEU A 560 -34.58 -24.96 2.07
N SER A 561 -34.37 -23.69 2.38
CA SER A 561 -34.13 -23.24 3.77
C SER A 561 -35.37 -23.46 4.65
N ASP A 562 -36.57 -23.16 4.12
CA ASP A 562 -37.83 -23.38 4.83
C ASP A 562 -38.04 -24.87 5.13
N TYR A 563 -37.80 -25.73 4.13
CA TYR A 563 -37.85 -27.18 4.32
C TYR A 563 -36.87 -27.66 5.40
N LEU A 564 -35.61 -27.21 5.36
CA LEU A 564 -34.60 -27.63 6.33
C LEU A 564 -34.94 -27.13 7.76
N MET A 565 -35.49 -25.92 7.88
CA MET A 565 -35.90 -25.33 9.15
C MET A 565 -37.11 -26.05 9.74
N GLN A 566 -38.17 -26.27 8.96
CA GLN A 566 -39.39 -26.95 9.42
C GLN A 566 -39.12 -28.38 9.91
N ASN A 567 -38.08 -29.01 9.35
CA ASN A 567 -37.72 -30.40 9.64
C ASN A 567 -36.48 -30.55 10.55
N ASN A 568 -35.94 -29.46 11.11
CA ASN A 568 -34.76 -29.45 11.97
C ASN A 568 -33.53 -30.18 11.37
N LEU A 569 -33.31 -30.03 10.06
CA LEU A 569 -32.26 -30.71 9.31
C LEU A 569 -30.94 -29.92 9.24
N HIS A 570 -30.90 -28.71 9.82
CA HIS A 570 -29.67 -27.92 9.90
C HIS A 570 -28.75 -28.43 11.01
N ASP A 571 -27.43 -28.28 10.78
CA ASP A 571 -26.47 -28.39 11.88
C ASP A 571 -26.65 -27.20 12.84
N PRO A 572 -26.95 -27.42 14.14
CA PRO A 572 -27.09 -26.34 15.11
C PRO A 572 -25.79 -25.54 15.31
N ASN A 573 -24.63 -26.14 15.07
CA ASN A 573 -23.32 -25.52 15.24
C ASN A 573 -22.78 -24.87 13.96
N GLN A 574 -23.58 -24.77 12.89
CA GLN A 574 -23.24 -24.02 11.68
C GLN A 574 -23.88 -22.62 11.72
N SER A 575 -23.05 -21.59 11.84
CA SER A 575 -23.46 -20.18 11.82
C SER A 575 -23.23 -19.49 10.48
N GLY A 576 -22.45 -20.08 9.57
CA GLY A 576 -22.15 -19.49 8.27
C GLY A 576 -23.40 -19.42 7.40
N PHE A 577 -23.64 -18.26 6.79
CA PHE A 577 -24.72 -18.04 5.82
C PHE A 577 -26.13 -18.42 6.30
N LYS A 578 -26.34 -18.45 7.61
CA LYS A 578 -27.61 -18.74 8.27
C LYS A 578 -28.26 -17.45 8.76
N ALA A 579 -29.57 -17.30 8.53
CA ALA A 579 -30.32 -16.14 8.99
C ALA A 579 -30.23 -16.00 10.52
N ALA A 580 -30.11 -14.76 11.02
CA ALA A 580 -29.92 -14.44 12.44
C ALA A 580 -28.61 -14.97 13.09
N HIS A 581 -27.67 -15.49 12.31
CA HIS A 581 -26.32 -15.83 12.76
C HIS A 581 -25.29 -14.86 12.15
N SER A 582 -24.21 -14.59 12.89
CA SER A 582 -23.09 -13.74 12.48
C SER A 582 -21.75 -14.33 12.94
N THR A 583 -20.64 -13.77 12.45
CA THR A 583 -19.31 -14.11 12.96
C THR A 583 -19.22 -13.88 14.47
N GLU A 584 -19.84 -12.81 14.98
CA GLU A 584 -19.90 -12.49 16.40
C GLU A 584 -20.65 -13.56 17.21
N THR A 585 -21.83 -14.00 16.76
CA THR A 585 -22.57 -15.07 17.47
C THR A 585 -21.78 -16.39 17.50
N ALA A 586 -21.04 -16.71 16.44
CA ALA A 586 -20.19 -17.89 16.39
C ALA A 586 -19.02 -17.78 17.36
N LEU A 587 -18.32 -16.65 17.36
CA LEU A 587 -17.20 -16.41 18.26
C LEU A 587 -17.65 -16.38 19.72
N LEU A 588 -18.81 -15.78 20.03
CA LEU A 588 -19.38 -15.77 21.38
C LEU A 588 -19.63 -17.18 21.90
N ALA A 589 -20.23 -18.05 21.08
CA ALA A 589 -20.46 -19.45 21.44
C ALA A 589 -19.15 -20.20 21.73
N VAL A 590 -18.09 -19.93 20.96
CA VAL A 590 -16.76 -20.50 21.18
C VAL A 590 -16.11 -19.95 22.43
N THR A 591 -16.07 -18.62 22.61
CA THR A 591 -15.42 -17.99 23.76
C THR A 591 -16.12 -18.31 25.07
N GLU A 592 -17.45 -18.40 25.09
CA GLU A 592 -18.21 -18.77 26.28
C GLU A 592 -17.86 -20.19 26.75
N LYS A 593 -17.75 -21.16 25.83
CA LYS A 593 -17.29 -22.51 26.16
C LYS A 593 -15.89 -22.50 26.78
N LEU A 594 -14.98 -21.70 26.23
CA LEU A 594 -13.61 -21.58 26.74
C LEU A 594 -13.56 -20.90 28.12
N HIS A 595 -14.37 -19.86 28.34
CA HIS A 595 -14.49 -19.18 29.64
C HIS A 595 -15.12 -20.07 30.71
N SER A 596 -16.18 -20.80 30.35
CA SER A 596 -16.82 -21.78 31.22
C SER A 596 -15.86 -22.90 31.63
N ALA A 597 -15.09 -23.45 30.68
CA ALA A 597 -14.07 -24.47 30.97
C ALA A 597 -12.96 -23.94 31.89
N ARG A 598 -12.46 -22.72 31.65
CA ARG A 598 -11.45 -22.10 32.51
C ARG A 598 -11.99 -21.83 33.91
N SER A 599 -13.24 -21.37 34.04
CA SER A 599 -13.90 -21.17 35.34
C SER A 599 -14.00 -22.48 36.13
N ALA A 600 -14.15 -23.61 35.44
CA ALA A 600 -14.09 -24.96 36.02
C ALA A 600 -12.65 -25.50 36.23
N LYS A 601 -11.61 -24.66 36.06
CA LYS A 601 -10.18 -25.01 36.13
C LYS A 601 -9.74 -26.09 35.12
N LEU A 602 -10.46 -26.23 34.01
CA LEU A 602 -10.09 -27.11 32.90
C LEU A 602 -9.24 -26.34 31.88
N SER A 603 -8.22 -27.00 31.35
CA SER A 603 -7.51 -26.52 30.16
C SER A 603 -8.33 -26.83 28.91
N SER A 604 -8.20 -26.02 27.88
CA SER A 604 -8.90 -26.23 26.61
C SER A 604 -7.96 -26.07 25.42
N VAL A 605 -8.22 -26.84 24.38
CA VAL A 605 -7.58 -26.71 23.08
C VAL A 605 -8.63 -26.16 22.10
N LEU A 606 -8.24 -25.13 21.35
CA LEU A 606 -8.97 -24.59 20.21
C LEU A 606 -8.17 -24.90 18.93
N ILE A 607 -8.76 -25.65 18.01
CA ILE A 607 -8.14 -26.00 16.72
C ILE A 607 -8.93 -25.34 15.60
N LEU A 608 -8.26 -24.53 14.79
CA LEU A 608 -8.85 -23.84 13.65
C LEU A 608 -8.44 -24.58 12.37
N LEU A 609 -9.36 -25.36 11.80
CA LEU A 609 -9.12 -26.10 10.56
C LEU A 609 -9.28 -25.19 9.35
N ASP A 610 -8.35 -25.27 8.39
CA ASP A 610 -8.40 -24.56 7.10
C ASP A 610 -8.52 -25.58 5.96
N LEU A 611 -9.42 -25.32 5.01
CA LEU A 611 -9.60 -26.14 3.81
C LEU A 611 -8.94 -25.49 2.59
N SER A 612 -8.34 -26.32 1.74
CA SER A 612 -7.79 -25.88 0.46
C SER A 612 -8.88 -25.84 -0.61
N ALA A 613 -9.30 -24.62 -1.01
CA ALA A 613 -10.25 -24.39 -2.09
C ALA A 613 -11.62 -25.09 -1.87
N ALA A 614 -12.16 -24.98 -0.64
CA ALA A 614 -13.32 -25.74 -0.17
C ALA A 614 -14.53 -25.74 -1.13
N PHE A 615 -14.97 -24.56 -1.57
CA PHE A 615 -16.11 -24.42 -2.49
C PHE A 615 -15.80 -24.97 -3.89
N ASP A 616 -14.56 -24.88 -4.33
CA ASP A 616 -14.14 -25.31 -5.67
C ASP A 616 -13.97 -26.84 -5.77
N THR A 617 -13.85 -27.54 -4.63
CA THR A 617 -13.60 -28.99 -4.57
C THR A 617 -14.84 -29.82 -4.25
N VAL A 618 -16.01 -29.22 -4.05
CA VAL A 618 -17.25 -29.92 -3.69
C VAL A 618 -17.62 -30.95 -4.76
N ASN A 619 -17.54 -32.24 -4.43
CA ASN A 619 -17.90 -33.29 -5.39
C ASN A 619 -19.41 -33.33 -5.62
N HIS A 620 -19.83 -33.22 -6.88
CA HIS A 620 -21.26 -33.19 -7.23
C HIS A 620 -22.00 -34.49 -6.89
N LYS A 621 -21.37 -35.65 -7.05
CA LYS A 621 -22.01 -36.95 -6.74
C LYS A 621 -22.27 -37.09 -5.24
N THR A 622 -21.25 -36.78 -4.43
CA THR A 622 -21.37 -36.79 -2.96
C THR A 622 -22.42 -35.78 -2.51
N LEU A 623 -22.41 -34.56 -3.06
CA LEU A 623 -23.40 -33.54 -2.72
C LEU A 623 -24.83 -34.00 -3.04
N LEU A 624 -25.07 -34.53 -4.24
CA LEU A 624 -26.39 -35.03 -4.64
C LEU A 624 -26.85 -36.23 -3.80
N SER A 625 -25.92 -37.09 -3.37
CA SER A 625 -26.21 -38.18 -2.43
C SER A 625 -26.58 -37.64 -1.05
N THR A 626 -25.87 -36.62 -0.55
CA THR A 626 -26.18 -35.96 0.72
C THR A 626 -27.55 -35.31 0.68
N LEU A 627 -27.89 -34.57 -0.39
CA LEU A 627 -29.23 -33.98 -0.56
C LEU A 627 -30.32 -35.06 -0.53
N ARG A 628 -30.08 -36.22 -1.16
CA ARG A 628 -31.02 -37.34 -1.14
C ARG A 628 -31.19 -37.94 0.26
N SER A 629 -30.11 -38.03 1.04
CA SER A 629 -30.17 -38.48 2.45
C SER A 629 -30.95 -37.53 3.36
N LEU A 630 -31.05 -36.25 2.99
CA LEU A 630 -31.83 -35.22 3.69
C LEU A 630 -33.31 -35.19 3.23
N GLY A 631 -33.75 -36.16 2.42
CA GLY A 631 -35.13 -36.28 1.96
C GLY A 631 -35.45 -35.51 0.67
N ILE A 632 -34.47 -34.89 0.01
CA ILE A 632 -34.68 -34.20 -1.27
C ILE A 632 -34.73 -35.23 -2.41
N CYS A 633 -35.87 -35.33 -3.08
CA CYS A 633 -36.15 -36.35 -4.10
C CYS A 633 -37.03 -35.76 -5.22
N GLY A 634 -37.44 -36.61 -6.17
CA GLY A 634 -38.29 -36.20 -7.29
C GLY A 634 -37.70 -35.05 -8.14
N THR A 635 -38.58 -34.18 -8.64
CA THR A 635 -38.20 -33.04 -9.50
C THR A 635 -37.36 -32.00 -8.75
N ALA A 636 -37.49 -31.90 -7.42
CA ALA A 636 -36.62 -31.04 -6.62
C ALA A 636 -35.16 -31.51 -6.66
N TRP A 637 -34.91 -32.83 -6.56
CA TRP A 637 -33.57 -33.39 -6.68
C TRP A 637 -33.01 -33.24 -8.10
N GLU A 638 -33.85 -33.47 -9.12
CA GLU A 638 -33.49 -33.26 -10.53
C GLU A 638 -33.06 -31.82 -10.80
N TRP A 639 -33.71 -30.84 -10.16
CA TRP A 639 -33.33 -29.45 -10.23
C TRP A 639 -31.89 -29.20 -9.75
N PHE A 640 -31.51 -29.75 -8.59
CA PHE A 640 -30.13 -29.63 -8.08
C PHE A 640 -29.12 -30.38 -8.96
N ALA A 641 -29.49 -31.55 -9.50
CA ALA A 641 -28.65 -32.26 -10.45
C ALA A 641 -28.41 -31.42 -11.72
N SER A 642 -29.47 -30.82 -12.27
CA SER A 642 -29.36 -29.90 -13.41
C SER A 642 -28.60 -28.62 -13.06
N TYR A 643 -28.73 -28.10 -11.84
CA TYR A 643 -28.02 -26.89 -11.41
C TYR A 643 -26.50 -27.06 -11.44
N LEU A 644 -26.01 -28.25 -11.05
CA LEU A 644 -24.60 -28.61 -10.99
C LEU A 644 -24.05 -29.08 -12.34
N ASP A 645 -24.84 -29.81 -13.13
CA ASP A 645 -24.41 -30.39 -14.40
C ASP A 645 -24.29 -29.35 -15.54
N GLY A 646 -23.33 -29.56 -16.44
CA GLY A 646 -23.17 -28.77 -17.67
C GLY A 646 -22.72 -27.32 -17.44
N ARG A 647 -22.15 -27.01 -16.28
CA ARG A 647 -21.66 -25.66 -15.96
C ARG A 647 -20.34 -25.33 -16.65
N SER A 648 -20.18 -24.06 -17.01
CA SER A 648 -18.93 -23.53 -17.57
C SER A 648 -18.63 -22.11 -17.10
N TYR A 649 -17.36 -21.73 -17.15
CA TYR A 649 -16.92 -20.37 -16.87
C TYR A 649 -15.90 -19.88 -17.89
N GLN A 650 -15.78 -18.56 -18.01
CA GLN A 650 -14.71 -17.89 -18.75
C GLN A 650 -14.06 -16.84 -17.86
N VAL A 651 -12.74 -16.71 -17.92
CA VAL A 651 -12.01 -15.69 -17.17
C VAL A 651 -11.92 -14.41 -18.01
N THR A 652 -12.16 -13.26 -17.39
CA THR A 652 -11.86 -11.95 -17.99
C THR A 652 -10.75 -11.24 -17.24
N TRP A 653 -9.74 -10.84 -18.00
CA TRP A 653 -8.58 -10.13 -17.50
C TRP A 653 -8.22 -8.98 -18.45
N LYS A 654 -8.18 -7.75 -17.91
CA LYS A 654 -7.88 -6.51 -18.67
C LYS A 654 -8.69 -6.36 -19.98
N GLY A 655 -9.97 -6.76 -19.95
CA GLY A 655 -10.89 -6.67 -21.09
C GLY A 655 -10.85 -7.83 -22.08
N LEU A 656 -9.88 -8.75 -21.96
CA LEU A 656 -9.81 -9.96 -22.76
C LEU A 656 -10.46 -11.15 -22.04
N THR A 657 -10.96 -12.13 -22.80
CA THR A 657 -11.69 -13.29 -22.28
C THR A 657 -11.04 -14.59 -22.71
N SER A 658 -10.94 -15.57 -21.80
CA SER A 658 -10.41 -16.91 -22.08
C SER A 658 -11.39 -17.78 -22.88
N ALA A 659 -10.91 -18.95 -23.32
CA ALA A 659 -11.79 -20.03 -23.75
C ALA A 659 -12.73 -20.48 -22.60
N PRO A 660 -13.91 -21.05 -22.92
CA PRO A 660 -14.79 -21.64 -21.90
C PRO A 660 -14.17 -22.87 -21.24
N CYS A 661 -14.11 -22.87 -19.91
CA CYS A 661 -13.69 -24.00 -19.08
C CYS A 661 -14.93 -24.70 -18.50
N ARG A 662 -14.94 -26.04 -18.47
CA ARG A 662 -15.99 -26.81 -17.81
C ARG A 662 -15.78 -26.81 -16.29
N LEU A 663 -16.87 -26.73 -15.54
CA LEU A 663 -16.85 -26.85 -14.08
C LEU A 663 -17.42 -28.22 -13.67
N SER A 664 -16.55 -29.22 -13.54
CA SER A 664 -16.90 -30.62 -13.22
C SER A 664 -17.02 -30.92 -11.72
N THR A 665 -16.55 -30.00 -10.88
CA THR A 665 -16.60 -30.08 -9.42
C THR A 665 -16.73 -28.68 -8.84
N GLY A 666 -17.15 -28.58 -7.59
CA GLY A 666 -17.32 -27.33 -6.89
C GLY A 666 -18.67 -26.66 -7.12
N VAL A 667 -18.93 -25.63 -6.32
CA VAL A 667 -20.06 -24.72 -6.48
C VAL A 667 -19.54 -23.31 -6.79
N PRO A 668 -20.20 -22.53 -7.66
CA PRO A 668 -19.64 -21.25 -8.11
C PRO A 668 -19.43 -20.25 -6.96
N GLN A 669 -18.22 -19.71 -6.82
CA GLN A 669 -17.91 -18.68 -5.84
C GLN A 669 -18.59 -17.34 -6.20
N GLY A 670 -19.71 -17.05 -5.54
CA GLY A 670 -20.59 -15.92 -5.86
C GLY A 670 -22.03 -16.32 -6.21
N SER A 671 -22.33 -17.62 -6.23
CA SER A 671 -23.71 -18.15 -6.27
C SER A 671 -24.48 -17.88 -4.99
N VAL A 672 -25.81 -17.83 -5.10
CA VAL A 672 -26.72 -17.68 -3.97
C VAL A 672 -26.83 -19.01 -3.21
N LEU A 673 -26.89 -20.14 -3.94
CA LEU A 673 -27.06 -21.47 -3.37
C LEU A 673 -25.75 -22.10 -2.86
N GLY A 674 -24.61 -21.75 -3.43
CA GLY A 674 -23.31 -22.39 -3.10
C GLY A 674 -23.01 -22.46 -1.60
N PRO A 675 -23.19 -21.38 -0.83
CA PRO A 675 -23.03 -21.39 0.62
C PRO A 675 -23.88 -22.43 1.36
N LEU A 676 -25.19 -22.47 1.08
CA LEU A 676 -26.11 -23.42 1.69
C LEU A 676 -25.76 -24.86 1.31
N LEU A 677 -25.48 -25.11 0.03
CA LEU A 677 -25.07 -26.43 -0.46
C LEU A 677 -23.78 -26.91 0.21
N PHE A 678 -22.80 -26.04 0.43
CA PHE A 678 -21.58 -26.38 1.15
C PHE A 678 -21.86 -26.73 2.62
N SER A 679 -22.71 -25.97 3.31
CA SER A 679 -23.11 -26.30 4.68
C SER A 679 -23.83 -27.65 4.79
N LEU A 680 -24.64 -28.01 3.81
CA LEU A 680 -25.26 -29.35 3.75
C LEU A 680 -24.22 -30.43 3.45
N TYR A 681 -23.27 -30.14 2.56
CA TYR A 681 -22.18 -31.06 2.21
C TYR A 681 -21.36 -31.51 3.43
N THR A 682 -21.13 -30.59 4.37
CA THR A 682 -20.34 -30.85 5.57
C THR A 682 -21.16 -31.26 6.79
N HIS A 683 -22.49 -31.39 6.67
CA HIS A 683 -23.39 -31.63 7.81
C HIS A 683 -23.03 -32.88 8.64
N SER A 684 -22.57 -33.97 8.02
CA SER A 684 -22.21 -35.19 8.75
C SER A 684 -20.88 -35.10 9.51
N LEU A 685 -20.03 -34.11 9.23
CA LEU A 685 -18.74 -33.93 9.89
C LEU A 685 -18.90 -33.74 11.41
N GLY A 686 -19.96 -33.06 11.84
CA GLY A 686 -20.26 -32.85 13.25
C GLY A 686 -20.37 -34.13 14.06
N LYS A 687 -20.95 -35.19 13.47
CA LYS A 687 -21.09 -36.51 14.12
C LYS A 687 -19.72 -37.16 14.38
N VAL A 688 -18.79 -37.03 13.43
CA VAL A 688 -17.41 -37.52 13.57
C VAL A 688 -16.68 -36.75 14.67
N ILE A 689 -16.85 -35.43 14.74
CA ILE A 689 -16.21 -34.62 15.78
C ILE A 689 -16.75 -34.98 17.17
N SER A 690 -18.07 -35.05 17.30
CA SER A 690 -18.71 -35.33 18.59
C SER A 690 -18.46 -36.75 19.11
N SER A 691 -18.21 -37.74 18.24
CA SER A 691 -17.87 -39.10 18.70
C SER A 691 -16.54 -39.16 19.46
N HIS A 692 -15.65 -38.19 19.29
CA HIS A 692 -14.40 -38.06 20.06
C HIS A 692 -14.54 -37.22 21.34
N GLY A 693 -15.76 -36.72 21.63
CA GLY A 693 -16.04 -35.83 22.76
C GLY A 693 -15.63 -34.37 22.52
N PHE A 694 -15.41 -33.98 21.27
CA PHE A 694 -15.10 -32.59 20.90
C PHE A 694 -16.39 -31.81 20.68
N SER A 695 -16.41 -30.58 21.18
CA SER A 695 -17.33 -29.56 20.70
C SER A 695 -16.79 -28.96 19.40
N TYR A 696 -17.68 -28.42 18.57
CA TYR A 696 -17.26 -27.66 17.40
C TYR A 696 -18.18 -26.49 17.12
N HIS A 697 -17.70 -25.58 16.29
CA HIS A 697 -18.48 -24.52 15.68
C HIS A 697 -17.99 -24.29 14.25
N CYS A 698 -18.91 -24.23 13.31
CA CYS A 698 -18.62 -24.00 11.90
C CYS A 698 -19.10 -22.61 11.49
N TYR A 699 -18.32 -21.94 10.65
CA TYR A 699 -18.74 -20.76 9.91
C TYR A 699 -18.30 -20.93 8.47
N ALA A 700 -19.21 -21.38 7.61
CA ALA A 700 -18.88 -21.80 6.25
C ALA A 700 -17.85 -22.94 6.24
N ASP A 701 -16.69 -22.74 5.61
CA ASP A 701 -15.55 -23.66 5.58
C ASP A 701 -14.66 -23.59 6.83
N ASP A 702 -14.72 -22.51 7.61
CA ASP A 702 -13.97 -22.37 8.86
C ASP A 702 -14.59 -23.29 9.92
N THR A 703 -13.86 -24.34 10.32
CA THR A 703 -14.29 -25.31 11.34
C THR A 703 -13.42 -25.19 12.58
N GLN A 704 -14.05 -24.92 13.73
CA GLN A 704 -13.39 -24.65 15.00
C GLN A 704 -13.68 -25.81 15.95
N LEU A 705 -12.66 -26.55 16.37
CA LEU A 705 -12.79 -27.64 17.33
C LEU A 705 -12.41 -27.17 18.73
N ILE A 706 -13.20 -27.57 19.72
CA ILE A 706 -13.01 -27.22 21.13
C ILE A 706 -13.00 -28.51 21.94
N PHE A 707 -11.93 -28.69 22.71
CA PHE A 707 -11.82 -29.82 23.63
C PHE A 707 -11.25 -29.36 24.96
N SER A 708 -12.00 -29.60 26.03
CA SER A 708 -11.63 -29.22 27.40
C SER A 708 -11.26 -30.47 28.20
N PHE A 709 -10.19 -30.39 28.97
CA PHE A 709 -9.58 -31.51 29.68
C PHE A 709 -8.94 -31.05 31.00
N PRO A 710 -8.82 -31.94 31.99
CA PRO A 710 -8.04 -31.66 33.20
C PRO A 710 -6.58 -31.40 32.83
N PRO A 711 -5.89 -30.40 33.43
CA PRO A 711 -4.48 -30.13 33.15
C PRO A 711 -3.54 -31.33 33.36
N SER A 712 -3.94 -32.32 34.16
CA SER A 712 -3.18 -33.55 34.40
C SER A 712 -3.39 -34.65 33.35
N ASP A 713 -4.31 -34.48 32.38
CA ASP A 713 -4.65 -35.52 31.40
C ASP A 713 -3.58 -35.67 30.32
N THR A 714 -2.77 -36.73 30.44
CA THR A 714 -1.71 -37.09 29.49
C THR A 714 -2.22 -37.73 28.20
N THR A 715 -3.50 -38.14 28.14
CA THR A 715 -4.11 -38.77 26.96
C THR A 715 -4.57 -37.77 25.89
N THR A 716 -4.58 -36.48 26.24
CA THR A 716 -5.08 -35.37 25.42
C THR A 716 -4.49 -35.34 24.01
N SER A 717 -3.17 -35.46 23.85
CA SER A 717 -2.52 -35.44 22.53
C SER A 717 -2.97 -36.60 21.66
N ALA A 718 -3.07 -37.81 22.22
CA ALA A 718 -3.54 -38.99 21.49
C ALA A 718 -5.01 -38.84 21.04
N ARG A 719 -5.88 -38.30 21.90
CA ARG A 719 -7.29 -38.04 21.57
C ARG A 719 -7.45 -37.00 20.46
N ILE A 720 -6.66 -35.92 20.51
CA ILE A 720 -6.67 -34.90 19.45
C ILE A 720 -6.17 -35.50 18.12
N SER A 721 -5.06 -36.24 18.15
CA SER A 721 -4.56 -36.92 16.94
C SER A 721 -5.56 -37.92 16.36
N ALA A 722 -6.23 -38.71 17.18
CA ALA A 722 -7.27 -39.65 16.72
C ALA A 722 -8.46 -38.91 16.06
N CYS A 723 -8.96 -37.86 16.70
CA CYS A 723 -10.04 -37.03 16.17
C CYS A 723 -9.65 -36.40 14.82
N LEU A 724 -8.46 -35.79 14.72
CA LEU A 724 -8.00 -35.18 13.48
C LEU A 724 -7.73 -36.20 12.37
N ALA A 725 -7.30 -37.43 12.71
CA ALA A 725 -7.14 -38.50 11.74
C ALA A 725 -8.48 -38.93 11.13
N ASP A 726 -9.52 -39.10 11.95
CA ASP A 726 -10.87 -39.44 11.48
C ASP A 726 -11.50 -38.30 10.68
N ILE A 727 -11.29 -37.04 11.09
CA ILE A 727 -11.69 -35.87 10.30
C ILE A 727 -10.99 -35.86 8.94
N SER A 728 -9.67 -36.11 8.90
CA SER A 728 -8.91 -36.17 7.66
C SER A 728 -9.41 -37.29 6.74
N SER A 729 -9.70 -38.48 7.30
CA SER A 729 -10.28 -39.61 6.58
C SER A 729 -11.67 -39.26 6.02
N TRP A 730 -12.55 -38.68 6.84
CA TRP A 730 -13.88 -38.23 6.42
C TRP A 730 -13.79 -37.18 5.31
N MET A 731 -12.94 -36.16 5.46
CA MET A 731 -12.73 -35.11 4.47
C MET A 731 -12.22 -35.68 3.15
N THR A 732 -11.27 -36.62 3.20
CA THR A 732 -10.73 -37.31 2.03
C THR A 732 -11.81 -38.11 1.30
N ALA A 733 -12.65 -38.85 2.03
CA ALA A 733 -13.80 -39.57 1.46
C ALA A 733 -14.83 -38.61 0.79
N HIS A 734 -14.93 -37.39 1.31
CA HIS A 734 -15.76 -36.32 0.75
C HIS A 734 -14.96 -35.39 -0.18
N GLN A 735 -13.78 -35.78 -0.67
CA GLN A 735 -12.95 -34.99 -1.59
C GLN A 735 -12.68 -33.54 -1.15
N LEU A 736 -12.58 -33.32 0.16
CA LEU A 736 -12.15 -32.06 0.76
C LEU A 736 -10.69 -32.20 1.21
N LYS A 737 -9.88 -31.18 0.90
CA LYS A 737 -8.45 -31.18 1.26
C LYS A 737 -8.22 -30.30 2.49
N LEU A 738 -7.96 -30.94 3.61
CA LEU A 738 -7.47 -30.26 4.81
C LEU A 738 -6.10 -29.63 4.55
N ASN A 739 -5.85 -28.45 5.12
CA ASN A 739 -4.59 -27.73 4.97
C ASN A 739 -3.82 -27.67 6.31
N PRO A 740 -2.89 -28.62 6.55
CA PRO A 740 -2.12 -28.64 7.80
C PRO A 740 -1.32 -27.36 8.03
N SER A 741 -0.77 -26.75 6.96
CA SER A 741 0.08 -25.55 7.04
C SER A 741 -0.67 -24.28 7.50
N LYS A 742 -2.00 -24.27 7.37
CA LYS A 742 -2.86 -23.17 7.81
C LYS A 742 -3.74 -23.54 9.00
N THR A 743 -3.63 -24.78 9.49
CA THR A 743 -4.34 -25.21 10.68
C THR A 743 -3.62 -24.63 11.90
N GLU A 744 -4.33 -23.86 12.72
CA GLU A 744 -3.78 -23.24 13.92
C GLU A 744 -4.28 -23.97 15.18
N LEU A 745 -3.38 -24.15 16.14
CA LEU A 745 -3.67 -24.74 17.46
C LEU A 745 -3.42 -23.69 18.54
N LEU A 746 -4.40 -23.45 19.39
CA LEU A 746 -4.31 -22.57 20.56
C LEU A 746 -4.62 -23.36 21.83
N ILE A 747 -3.75 -23.28 22.83
CA ILE A 747 -3.99 -23.86 24.16
C ILE A 747 -4.43 -22.74 25.10
N ILE A 748 -5.60 -22.90 25.69
CA ILE A 748 -6.18 -22.01 26.70
C ILE A 748 -6.01 -22.72 28.06
N PRO A 749 -5.04 -22.33 28.89
CA PRO A 749 -4.83 -22.99 30.17
C PRO A 749 -5.97 -22.68 31.16
N GLY A 750 -6.29 -23.68 31.99
CA GLY A 750 -7.24 -23.55 33.10
C GLY A 750 -6.64 -22.85 34.33
N ASP A 751 -5.32 -22.91 34.50
CA ASP A 751 -4.55 -22.26 35.57
C ASP A 751 -3.24 -21.69 34.98
N PRO A 752 -2.68 -20.54 35.45
CA PRO A 752 -1.50 -19.88 34.86
C PRO A 752 -0.17 -20.65 34.88
N SER A 753 -0.20 -21.94 35.17
CA SER A 753 0.93 -22.88 35.09
C SER A 753 1.56 -22.93 33.68
N PRO A 754 2.86 -23.29 33.56
CA PRO A 754 3.54 -23.36 32.27
C PRO A 754 2.80 -24.29 31.30
N ALA A 755 2.68 -23.83 30.05
CA ALA A 755 1.96 -24.53 28.99
C ALA A 755 2.53 -25.94 28.78
N GLN A 756 1.66 -26.95 28.73
CA GLN A 756 2.02 -28.27 28.23
C GLN A 756 2.46 -28.17 26.78
N ASP A 757 3.60 -28.78 26.45
CA ASP A 757 4.08 -28.91 25.07
C ASP A 757 3.24 -29.99 24.37
N LEU A 758 2.14 -29.56 23.74
CA LEU A 758 1.16 -30.43 23.12
C LEU A 758 1.30 -30.35 21.59
N ALA A 759 2.41 -30.88 21.09
CA ALA A 759 2.66 -31.02 19.67
C ALA A 759 1.83 -32.19 19.10
N ILE A 760 1.06 -31.93 18.04
CA ILE A 760 0.11 -32.89 17.46
C ILE A 760 0.51 -33.22 16.03
N SER A 761 0.45 -34.49 15.65
CA SER A 761 0.68 -34.93 14.27
C SER A 761 -0.63 -34.91 13.47
N LEU A 762 -0.61 -34.26 12.30
CA LEU A 762 -1.68 -34.27 11.30
C LEU A 762 -1.11 -34.52 9.91
N SER A 763 -1.44 -35.65 9.29
CA SER A 763 -1.09 -35.96 7.88
C SER A 763 0.41 -35.75 7.59
N ASN A 764 1.29 -36.26 8.46
CA ASN A 764 2.75 -36.14 8.42
C ASN A 764 3.31 -34.72 8.71
N SER A 765 2.48 -33.76 9.12
CA SER A 765 2.89 -32.44 9.57
C SER A 765 2.71 -32.30 11.08
N MET A 766 3.69 -31.73 11.77
CA MET A 766 3.56 -31.41 13.20
C MET A 766 2.92 -30.03 13.37
N ILE A 767 1.83 -29.98 14.12
CA ILE A 767 1.15 -28.75 14.52
C ILE A 767 1.56 -28.42 15.95
N SER A 768 2.32 -27.33 16.10
CA SER A 768 2.72 -26.81 17.40
C SER A 768 1.73 -25.75 17.91
N PRO A 769 1.51 -25.65 19.23
CA PRO A 769 0.70 -24.59 19.81
C PRO A 769 1.22 -23.19 19.44
N THR A 770 0.29 -22.28 19.16
CA THR A 770 0.56 -20.87 18.89
C THR A 770 0.15 -20.00 20.08
N ALA A 771 0.81 -18.85 20.27
CA ALA A 771 0.46 -17.92 21.36
C ALA A 771 -0.82 -17.13 21.08
N SER A 772 -1.14 -16.93 19.80
CA SER A 772 -2.35 -16.26 19.33
C SER A 772 -2.72 -16.74 17.94
N ALA A 773 -4.01 -16.86 17.66
CA ALA A 773 -4.55 -17.28 16.36
C ALA A 773 -5.62 -16.29 15.86
N ARG A 774 -5.82 -16.23 14.54
CA ARG A 774 -6.85 -15.35 13.95
C ARG A 774 -8.10 -16.16 13.60
N ASN A 775 -9.18 -15.92 14.33
CA ASN A 775 -10.45 -16.62 14.20
C ASN A 775 -11.57 -15.67 13.75
N LEU A 776 -12.18 -15.93 12.59
CA LEU A 776 -13.24 -15.10 11.97
C LEU A 776 -12.98 -13.58 12.01
N GLY A 777 -11.71 -13.19 11.80
CA GLY A 777 -11.30 -11.78 11.79
C GLY A 777 -10.83 -11.21 13.13
N VAL A 778 -11.07 -11.91 14.25
CA VAL A 778 -10.62 -11.53 15.60
C VAL A 778 -9.33 -12.27 15.95
N THR A 779 -8.42 -11.63 16.68
CA THR A 779 -7.17 -12.26 17.14
C THR A 779 -7.32 -12.67 18.59
N MET A 780 -7.31 -13.97 18.85
CA MET A 780 -7.45 -14.56 20.19
C MET A 780 -6.07 -14.97 20.70
N ASP A 781 -5.77 -14.67 21.96
CA ASP A 781 -4.57 -15.13 22.65
C ASP A 781 -4.91 -16.22 23.68
N ASN A 782 -3.90 -16.95 24.14
CA ASN A 782 -4.08 -18.03 25.11
C ASN A 782 -4.69 -17.58 26.45
N GLN A 783 -4.68 -16.28 26.77
CA GLN A 783 -5.32 -15.72 27.96
C GLN A 783 -6.73 -15.18 27.68
N LEU A 784 -7.20 -15.19 26.43
CA LEU A 784 -8.44 -14.52 26.01
C LEU A 784 -8.45 -13.04 26.41
N SER A 785 -7.29 -12.38 26.37
CA SER A 785 -7.17 -10.95 26.71
C SER A 785 -7.54 -10.03 25.56
N PHE A 786 -7.47 -10.53 24.32
CA PHE A 786 -7.71 -9.81 23.06
C PHE A 786 -6.80 -8.59 22.86
N SER A 787 -5.69 -8.49 23.61
CA SER A 787 -4.81 -7.31 23.61
C SER A 787 -4.23 -7.00 22.23
N SER A 788 -3.82 -8.04 21.49
CA SER A 788 -3.31 -7.91 20.12
C SER A 788 -4.41 -7.44 19.16
N HIS A 789 -5.63 -7.95 19.31
CA HIS A 789 -6.78 -7.54 18.51
C HIS A 789 -7.10 -6.06 18.72
N VAL A 790 -7.27 -5.63 19.97
CA VAL A 790 -7.54 -4.23 20.35
C VAL A 790 -6.46 -3.30 19.79
N THR A 791 -5.19 -3.68 19.90
CA THR A 791 -4.06 -2.89 19.38
C THR A 791 -4.13 -2.73 17.86
N ASN A 792 -4.43 -3.80 17.13
CA ASN A 792 -4.51 -3.78 15.67
C ASN A 792 -5.71 -2.95 15.17
N VAL A 793 -6.88 -3.11 15.79
CA VAL A 793 -8.07 -2.29 15.49
C VAL A 793 -7.78 -0.82 15.76
N THR A 794 -7.21 -0.50 16.93
CA THR A 794 -6.82 0.87 17.31
C THR A 794 -5.86 1.48 16.28
N ARG A 795 -4.82 0.76 15.86
CA ARG A 795 -3.84 1.23 14.86
C ARG A 795 -4.54 1.55 13.53
N SER A 796 -5.40 0.65 13.04
CA SER A 796 -6.15 0.85 11.80
C SER A 796 -7.08 2.05 11.89
N CYS A 797 -7.82 2.20 12.99
CA CYS A 797 -8.75 3.30 13.18
C CYS A 797 -8.03 4.66 13.31
N ARG A 798 -6.87 4.73 13.97
CA ARG A 798 -6.05 5.96 14.02
C ARG A 798 -5.61 6.41 12.64
N PHE A 799 -5.17 5.47 11.81
CA PHE A 799 -4.78 5.76 10.43
C PHE A 799 -5.95 6.33 9.61
N LEU A 800 -7.14 5.74 9.74
CA LEU A 800 -8.34 6.22 9.05
C LEU A 800 -8.78 7.60 9.55
N LEU A 801 -8.82 7.81 10.87
CA LEU A 801 -9.14 9.12 11.45
C LEU A 801 -8.16 10.20 11.02
N TYR A 802 -6.87 9.88 10.95
CA TYR A 802 -5.84 10.79 10.43
C TYR A 802 -6.14 11.20 8.99
N ASN A 803 -6.48 10.25 8.12
CA ASN A 803 -6.81 10.54 6.73
C ASN A 803 -8.11 11.35 6.58
N ILE A 804 -9.16 11.02 7.34
CA ILE A 804 -10.41 11.81 7.34
C ILE A 804 -10.13 13.23 7.84
N ARG A 805 -9.30 13.40 8.87
CA ARG A 805 -8.92 14.72 9.40
C ARG A 805 -8.25 15.61 8.35
N ARG A 806 -7.44 15.04 7.46
CA ARG A 806 -6.79 15.78 6.38
C ARG A 806 -7.79 16.39 5.38
N ILE A 807 -8.92 15.73 5.17
CA ILE A 807 -9.96 16.19 4.23
C ILE A 807 -11.17 16.83 4.93
N ARG A 808 -11.18 16.88 6.27
CA ARG A 808 -12.27 17.44 7.08
C ARG A 808 -12.73 18.84 6.65
N PRO A 809 -11.86 19.77 6.21
CA PRO A 809 -12.29 21.09 5.73
C PRO A 809 -13.20 21.05 4.49
N PHE A 810 -13.15 19.96 3.71
CA PHE A 810 -13.91 19.79 2.48
C PHE A 810 -15.17 18.92 2.67
N LEU A 811 -15.40 18.45 3.90
CA LEU A 811 -16.52 17.58 4.24
C LEU A 811 -17.58 18.35 5.03
N SER A 812 -18.84 18.18 4.66
CA SER A 812 -19.95 18.53 5.54
C SER A 812 -19.89 17.67 6.82
N THR A 813 -20.53 18.13 7.89
CA THR A 813 -20.63 17.36 9.14
C THR A 813 -21.31 16.00 8.89
N GLN A 814 -22.33 15.98 8.02
CA GLN A 814 -23.03 14.77 7.60
C GLN A 814 -22.10 13.80 6.84
N ALA A 815 -21.36 14.28 5.83
CA ALA A 815 -20.42 13.44 5.09
C ALA A 815 -19.29 12.91 6.00
N THR A 816 -18.82 13.73 6.94
CA THR A 816 -17.83 13.31 7.96
C THR A 816 -18.40 12.21 8.85
N GLN A 817 -19.65 12.37 9.32
CA GLN A 817 -20.33 11.36 10.14
C GLN A 817 -20.46 10.04 9.39
N VAL A 818 -20.87 10.06 8.12
CA VAL A 818 -21.00 8.84 7.29
C VAL A 818 -19.64 8.17 7.06
N LEU A 819 -18.58 8.93 6.79
CA LEU A 819 -17.22 8.38 6.65
C LEU A 819 -16.72 7.78 7.97
N VAL A 820 -16.90 8.48 9.09
CA VAL A 820 -16.52 7.97 10.41
C VAL A 820 -17.32 6.72 10.77
N GLN A 821 -18.63 6.70 10.53
CA GLN A 821 -19.48 5.54 10.81
C GLN A 821 -19.06 4.33 9.97
N SER A 822 -18.90 4.53 8.65
CA SER A 822 -18.62 3.45 7.70
C SER A 822 -17.18 2.92 7.78
N LEU A 823 -16.20 3.74 8.16
CA LEU A 823 -14.78 3.35 8.19
C LEU A 823 -14.25 3.09 9.58
N VAL A 824 -14.66 3.85 10.59
CA VAL A 824 -14.07 3.79 11.93
C VAL A 824 -14.99 3.03 12.87
N ILE A 825 -16.25 3.46 13.01
CA ILE A 825 -17.20 2.85 13.96
C ILE A 825 -17.53 1.42 13.55
N SER A 826 -17.77 1.15 12.26
CA SER A 826 -17.97 -0.22 11.75
C SER A 826 -16.84 -1.21 12.11
N ARG A 827 -15.60 -0.74 12.24
CA ARG A 827 -14.45 -1.55 12.67
C ARG A 827 -14.39 -1.74 14.18
N LEU A 828 -14.88 -0.77 14.94
CA LEU A 828 -15.02 -0.88 16.40
C LEU A 828 -16.18 -1.78 16.79
N ASP A 829 -17.27 -1.77 16.02
CA ASP A 829 -18.47 -2.56 16.29
C ASP A 829 -18.30 -4.03 15.92
N TYR A 830 -17.43 -4.34 14.96
CA TYR A 830 -17.22 -5.72 14.51
C TYR A 830 -16.75 -6.63 15.66
N CYS A 831 -17.62 -7.56 16.08
CA CYS A 831 -17.38 -8.54 17.16
C CYS A 831 -17.02 -7.91 18.51
N ASN A 832 -17.55 -6.72 18.82
CA ASN A 832 -17.21 -6.00 20.04
C ASN A 832 -17.78 -6.66 21.32
N SER A 833 -18.81 -7.49 21.21
CA SER A 833 -19.40 -8.21 22.35
C SER A 833 -18.40 -9.13 23.02
N LEU A 834 -17.40 -9.62 22.29
CA LEU A 834 -16.30 -10.44 22.84
C LEU A 834 -15.43 -9.67 23.84
N LEU A 835 -15.46 -8.34 23.80
CA LEU A 835 -14.67 -7.48 24.68
C LEU A 835 -15.42 -7.12 25.96
N ALA A 836 -16.68 -7.52 26.09
CA ALA A 836 -17.47 -7.33 27.29
C ALA A 836 -16.83 -8.07 28.48
N GLY A 837 -16.83 -7.43 29.66
CA GLY A 837 -16.22 -8.00 30.87
C GLY A 837 -14.69 -7.88 30.96
N LEU A 838 -14.00 -7.40 29.91
CA LEU A 838 -12.57 -7.14 29.98
C LEU A 838 -12.25 -5.93 30.88
N PRO A 839 -11.05 -5.89 31.50
CA PRO A 839 -10.60 -4.75 32.28
C PRO A 839 -10.66 -3.42 31.51
N LEU A 840 -11.10 -2.34 32.17
CA LEU A 840 -11.26 -1.02 31.54
C LEU A 840 -9.97 -0.49 30.89
N ASN A 841 -8.80 -0.79 31.45
CA ASN A 841 -7.51 -0.41 30.88
C ASN A 841 -7.24 -1.10 29.53
N ALA A 842 -7.72 -2.33 29.32
CA ALA A 842 -7.57 -3.07 28.07
C ALA A 842 -8.42 -2.46 26.94
N ILE A 843 -9.65 -2.03 27.25
CA ILE A 843 -10.58 -1.45 26.25
C ILE A 843 -10.47 0.09 26.10
N ARG A 844 -9.81 0.79 27.05
CA ARG A 844 -9.59 2.24 27.01
C ARG A 844 -9.07 2.78 25.67
N PRO A 845 -8.14 2.10 24.96
CA PRO A 845 -7.71 2.56 23.64
C PRO A 845 -8.86 2.70 22.63
N LEU A 846 -9.85 1.81 22.64
CA LEU A 846 -11.02 1.87 21.76
C LEU A 846 -11.92 3.06 22.10
N GLN A 847 -12.17 3.31 23.38
CA GLN A 847 -12.91 4.50 23.83
C GLN A 847 -12.22 5.80 23.40
N MET A 848 -10.88 5.84 23.43
CA MET A 848 -10.13 7.00 22.94
C MET A 848 -10.32 7.23 21.44
N ILE A 849 -10.50 6.17 20.65
CA ILE A 849 -10.84 6.28 19.22
C ILE A 849 -12.24 6.84 19.04
N GLN A 850 -13.24 6.35 19.77
CA GLN A 850 -14.60 6.90 19.72
C GLN A 850 -14.61 8.39 20.08
N ASN A 851 -13.90 8.77 21.14
CA ASN A 851 -13.78 10.17 21.55
C ASN A 851 -13.08 11.02 20.48
N ALA A 852 -12.06 10.49 19.81
CA ALA A 852 -11.39 11.17 18.70
C ALA A 852 -12.28 11.31 17.47
N ALA A 853 -13.08 10.27 17.17
CA ALA A 853 -14.07 10.26 16.10
C ALA A 853 -15.18 11.30 16.36
N ALA A 854 -15.75 11.32 17.56
CA ALA A 854 -16.76 12.30 17.96
C ALA A 854 -16.24 13.73 17.83
N ARG A 855 -15.02 14.02 18.32
CA ARG A 855 -14.37 15.33 18.16
C ARG A 855 -14.14 15.71 16.70
N LEU A 856 -13.80 14.75 15.85
CA LEU A 856 -13.58 14.99 14.42
C LEU A 856 -14.89 15.37 13.71
N VAL A 857 -16.01 14.77 14.12
CA VAL A 857 -17.34 15.13 13.61
C VAL A 857 -17.77 16.49 14.15
N SER A 858 -17.68 16.71 15.46
CA SER A 858 -18.20 17.91 16.16
C SER A 858 -17.32 19.15 16.10
N THR A 859 -16.09 19.07 15.60
CA THR A 859 -15.13 20.19 15.48
C THR A 859 -14.69 20.86 16.80
N CYS A 860 -14.95 20.27 17.97
CA CYS A 860 -14.51 20.83 19.26
C CYS A 860 -12.97 20.86 19.42
N PRO A 861 -12.37 21.99 19.89
CA PRO A 861 -10.97 22.06 20.28
C PRO A 861 -10.65 21.16 21.48
N SER A 862 -9.38 20.73 21.60
CA SER A 862 -8.88 19.92 22.71
C SER A 862 -8.83 20.69 24.02
N SER A 863 -9.89 20.61 24.83
CA SER A 863 -9.83 20.90 26.27
C SER A 863 -9.52 19.61 27.06
N PRO A 864 -9.01 19.70 28.30
CA PRO A 864 -8.71 18.55 29.15
C PRO A 864 -9.96 17.95 29.83
N THR A 865 -11.14 18.51 29.61
CA THR A 865 -12.40 18.09 30.24
C THR A 865 -13.35 17.50 29.20
N PRO A 866 -13.90 16.29 29.42
CA PRO A 866 -14.90 15.76 28.51
C PRO A 866 -16.16 16.65 28.60
N PRO A 867 -16.77 17.07 27.49
CA PRO A 867 -18.16 17.48 27.55
C PRO A 867 -18.96 16.23 27.87
N HIS A 868 -19.46 16.16 29.10
CA HIS A 868 -20.70 15.42 29.36
C HIS A 868 -21.74 16.01 28.41
N CYS A 869 -22.44 15.15 27.66
CA CYS A 869 -23.38 15.45 26.58
C CYS A 869 -22.76 15.60 25.17
N CYS A 870 -22.82 14.50 24.41
CA CYS A 870 -23.58 14.38 23.15
C CYS A 870 -23.03 13.24 22.29
N VAL A 871 -23.32 11.98 22.67
CA VAL A 871 -24.06 10.95 21.91
C VAL A 871 -24.39 9.87 22.94
N PRO A 872 -25.65 9.68 23.38
CA PRO A 872 -26.02 8.45 24.05
C PRO A 872 -26.06 7.36 22.97
N TYR A 873 -24.97 6.62 22.81
CA TYR A 873 -25.06 5.28 22.25
C TYR A 873 -24.80 4.33 23.41
N THR A 874 -25.90 3.95 24.05
CA THR A 874 -25.98 2.81 24.96
C THR A 874 -25.83 1.55 24.12
N GLY A 875 -24.58 1.17 23.86
CA GLY A 875 -24.18 -0.13 23.31
C GLY A 875 -23.40 -0.98 24.31
N PHE A 876 -23.49 -0.64 25.61
CA PHE A 876 -23.11 -1.51 26.71
C PHE A 876 -24.39 -1.93 27.42
N GLN A 877 -25.09 -2.90 26.83
CA GLN A 877 -25.92 -3.86 27.55
C GLN A 877 -25.67 -5.23 26.94
#